data_AF-A0A844GF66-F1
#
_entry.id   AF-A0A844GF66-F1
#
_cell.length_a   1.000
_cell.length_b   1.000
_cell.length_c   1.000
_cell.angle_alpha   90.00
_cell.angle_beta   90.00
_cell.angle_gamma   90.00
#
_symmetry.space_group_name_H-M   'P 1'
#
loop_
_entity.id
_entity.type
_entity.pdbx_description
1 polymer ?
#
loop_
_entity_poly.entity_id
_entity_poly.type
_entity_poly.pdbx_seq_one_letter_code
_entity_poly.pdbx_strand_id
1 'polypeptide(L)'
;MYLGQGYDSLVYAVGTLVSWPLLLLLLAEKLRALGHYTVVDVLTRRFDDRRVRLVASTGSLTVTLSYLIVQMVGEATADRAAVWPAVSGVGHAGRAVDGAVCQPWRHAGHHRVQMLKALLMLGCSLLLAGGVLRTFHYQPSALFEAVHALRGEAAFLPSKQLANPVEVLSLGVGITLGLLGLPHVLMRFFTVADDRAARQSVGWATALVALCFALNIVIGYGALAMLTPLAALHDASGKLLGGNNMAAIHLAAQLGGDTLKGLISAVAFASILAVVAGLVLVSASAISHDLYALCYPGQAASPQRQLTLSRRAVLALGALAIALSVPFQHQNIAFLFGLAFAIAASCNFPVLLLALHWRGLSARGVLWGGLTGMVAALLLIITGPAVWVGILQQPRPLFPYANPALFSVPLAFIAALAGLASLLSPCATVKFIHTMTTLTLYGNRRSGHSYKVRLALMLADLSHDYRHIDLSLPRHERPADFQAISRWQQVPVLMVGDVPLVQSNAILEWLAENEGVLAGAPGERQTIREWLYWEASRLGIYLPQLRRLRRPGADAGAELLGWLEQQVRADLATLNGQLSHRSWLVSQNATVADIAASGYLWWLHDAGLDIAEWPHIGAWLQRLSALPGWQHPDQLMSPDIPE
;
A
#
# COMPACT_ATOMS: atom_id res chain seq x y z
N MET A 1 6.89 -6.93 -29.24
CA MET A 1 7.06 -5.46 -29.22
C MET A 1 7.84 -4.93 -30.42
N TYR A 2 8.91 -5.60 -30.89
CA TYR A 2 9.85 -5.01 -31.87
C TYR A 2 9.81 -5.58 -33.31
N LEU A 3 9.14 -6.71 -33.55
CA LEU A 3 9.14 -7.34 -34.89
C LEU A 3 8.28 -6.60 -35.94
N GLY A 4 7.44 -5.66 -35.49
CA GLY A 4 6.58 -4.81 -36.32
C GLY A 4 7.32 -3.57 -36.83
N GLN A 5 7.65 -2.64 -35.93
CA GLN A 5 8.62 -1.57 -36.13
C GLN A 5 9.32 -1.32 -34.78
N GLY A 6 10.65 -1.25 -34.77
CA GLY A 6 11.42 -1.22 -33.53
C GLY A 6 11.20 0.05 -32.71
N TYR A 7 10.88 1.16 -33.40
CA TYR A 7 10.71 2.50 -32.81
C TYR A 7 9.56 2.58 -31.79
N ASP A 8 8.45 1.88 -32.04
CA ASP A 8 7.23 1.95 -31.23
C ASP A 8 7.46 1.62 -29.75
N SER A 9 8.42 0.73 -29.49
CA SER A 9 8.81 0.31 -28.15
C SER A 9 9.41 1.44 -27.30
N LEU A 10 9.99 2.46 -27.93
CA LEU A 10 10.67 3.55 -27.26
C LEU A 10 9.66 4.37 -26.44
N VAL A 11 8.44 4.55 -26.97
CA VAL A 11 7.34 5.25 -26.28
C VAL A 11 6.99 4.53 -24.97
N TYR A 12 6.95 3.20 -24.99
CA TYR A 12 6.70 2.41 -23.78
C TYR A 12 7.86 2.46 -22.79
N ALA A 13 9.11 2.45 -23.29
CA ALA A 13 10.30 2.57 -22.46
C ALA A 13 10.33 3.92 -21.73
N VAL A 14 10.20 5.02 -22.48
CA VAL A 14 10.19 6.38 -21.94
C VAL A 14 9.02 6.56 -20.97
N GLY A 15 7.80 6.18 -21.38
CA GLY A 15 6.61 6.31 -20.54
C GLY A 15 6.76 5.60 -19.20
N THR A 16 7.31 4.37 -19.21
CA THR A 16 7.54 3.57 -18.00
C THR A 16 8.64 4.15 -17.12
N LEU A 17 9.74 4.63 -17.72
CA LEU A 17 10.86 5.21 -16.97
C LEU A 17 10.46 6.52 -16.27
N VAL A 18 9.64 7.36 -16.92
CA VAL A 18 9.15 8.62 -16.34
C VAL A 18 8.20 8.37 -15.16
N SER A 19 7.43 7.27 -15.17
CA SER A 19 6.51 6.94 -14.08
C SER A 19 7.18 6.73 -12.73
N TRP A 20 8.39 6.14 -12.69
CA TRP A 20 9.04 5.76 -11.43
C TRP A 20 9.44 6.98 -10.58
N PRO A 21 10.12 8.01 -11.12
CA PRO A 21 10.34 9.26 -10.41
C PRO A 21 9.03 9.97 -10.04
N LEU A 22 8.03 10.00 -10.94
CA LEU A 22 6.75 10.63 -10.64
C LEU A 22 6.04 9.95 -9.47
N LEU A 23 6.15 8.63 -9.34
CA LEU A 23 5.57 7.90 -8.23
C LEU A 23 6.22 8.30 -6.91
N LEU A 24 7.55 8.45 -6.88
CA LEU A 24 8.24 8.99 -5.70
C LEU A 24 7.77 10.40 -5.34
N LEU A 25 7.74 11.30 -6.33
CA LEU A 25 7.46 12.72 -6.11
C LEU A 25 5.99 12.99 -5.73
N LEU A 26 5.06 12.24 -6.33
CA LEU A 26 3.63 12.48 -6.15
C LEU A 26 3.05 11.60 -5.04
N LEU A 27 3.39 10.31 -4.98
CA LEU A 27 2.62 9.36 -4.16
C LEU A 27 3.38 8.83 -2.95
N ALA A 28 4.69 8.58 -3.05
CA ALA A 28 5.41 7.73 -2.10
C ALA A 28 5.41 8.25 -0.64
N GLU A 29 5.74 9.52 -0.40
CA GLU A 29 5.82 10.07 0.96
C GLU A 29 4.45 10.09 1.65
N LYS A 30 3.42 10.54 0.92
CA LYS A 30 2.05 10.66 1.45
C LYS A 30 1.40 9.31 1.69
N LEU A 31 1.61 8.36 0.78
CA LEU A 31 1.12 7.00 0.97
C LEU A 31 1.75 6.38 2.21
N ARG A 32 3.07 6.47 2.39
CA ARG A 32 3.73 5.93 3.59
C ARG A 32 3.29 6.58 4.89
N ALA A 33 3.06 7.89 4.90
CA ALA A 33 2.51 8.60 6.06
C ALA A 33 1.13 8.05 6.49
N LEU A 34 0.34 7.54 5.54
CA LEU A 34 -0.96 6.92 5.84
C LEU A 34 -0.85 5.47 6.36
N GLY A 35 0.28 4.77 6.15
CA GLY A 35 0.51 3.43 6.71
C GLY A 35 -0.47 2.34 6.25
N HIS A 36 -1.14 2.50 5.10
CA HIS A 36 -2.19 1.57 4.63
C HIS A 36 -1.83 0.85 3.34
N TYR A 37 -2.26 -0.39 3.23
CA TYR A 37 -1.72 -1.31 2.23
C TYR A 37 -2.41 -1.24 0.86
N THR A 38 -3.61 -0.64 0.71
CA THR A 38 -4.33 -0.61 -0.58
C THR A 38 -4.88 0.77 -0.97
N VAL A 39 -5.08 0.98 -2.28
CA VAL A 39 -5.76 2.17 -2.84
C VAL A 39 -7.19 2.31 -2.29
N VAL A 40 -7.87 1.18 -2.11
CA VAL A 40 -9.23 1.14 -1.55
C VAL A 40 -9.20 1.65 -0.11
N ASP A 41 -8.24 1.24 0.72
CA ASP A 41 -8.12 1.69 2.11
C ASP A 41 -7.86 3.20 2.19
N VAL A 42 -6.99 3.73 1.33
CA VAL A 42 -6.69 5.18 1.28
C VAL A 42 -7.94 6.01 0.98
N LEU A 43 -8.76 5.57 0.01
CA LEU A 43 -9.97 6.28 -0.38
C LEU A 43 -11.10 6.09 0.62
N THR A 44 -11.26 4.89 1.15
CA THR A 44 -12.35 4.58 2.08
C THR A 44 -12.15 5.19 3.45
N ARG A 45 -10.92 5.27 3.96
CA ARG A 45 -10.66 6.01 5.21
C ARG A 45 -10.94 7.50 5.09
N ARG A 46 -10.62 8.10 3.93
CA ARG A 46 -10.81 9.53 3.74
C ARG A 46 -12.29 9.94 3.67
N PHE A 47 -13.18 9.07 3.19
CA PHE A 47 -14.56 9.42 2.90
C PHE A 47 -15.63 8.59 3.62
N ASP A 48 -15.26 7.47 4.24
CA ASP A 48 -16.12 6.50 4.95
C ASP A 48 -17.49 6.26 4.29
N ASP A 49 -17.50 6.18 2.96
CA ASP A 49 -18.71 6.02 2.16
C ASP A 49 -18.70 4.64 1.48
N ARG A 50 -19.79 3.88 1.67
CA ARG A 50 -20.04 2.57 1.06
C ARG A 50 -19.90 2.62 -0.47
N ARG A 51 -20.33 3.71 -1.09
CA ARG A 51 -20.27 3.93 -2.55
C ARG A 51 -18.84 4.20 -3.03
N VAL A 52 -18.05 4.94 -2.24
CA VAL A 52 -16.62 5.16 -2.51
C VAL A 52 -15.86 3.84 -2.46
N ARG A 53 -16.13 3.01 -1.44
CA ARG A 53 -15.55 1.66 -1.34
C ARG A 53 -15.92 0.81 -2.56
N LEU A 54 -17.18 0.81 -2.97
CA LEU A 54 -17.62 0.07 -4.16
C LEU A 54 -16.88 0.50 -5.43
N VAL A 55 -16.80 1.80 -5.71
CA VAL A 55 -16.10 2.31 -6.90
C VAL A 55 -14.60 2.04 -6.85
N ALA A 56 -13.95 2.22 -5.70
CA ALA A 56 -12.54 1.92 -5.55
C ALA A 56 -12.24 0.42 -5.74
N SER A 57 -13.04 -0.46 -5.15
CA SER A 57 -12.88 -1.92 -5.28
C SER A 57 -13.17 -2.39 -6.70
N THR A 58 -14.25 -1.92 -7.34
CA THR A 58 -14.58 -2.29 -8.72
C THR A 58 -13.57 -1.74 -9.73
N GLY A 59 -13.06 -0.53 -9.53
CA GLY A 59 -11.96 0.04 -10.32
C GLY A 59 -10.67 -0.77 -10.21
N SER A 60 -10.27 -1.10 -8.98
CA SER A 60 -9.10 -1.96 -8.71
C SER A 60 -9.23 -3.35 -9.34
N LEU A 61 -10.41 -3.98 -9.24
CA LEU A 61 -10.71 -5.27 -9.85
C LEU A 61 -10.72 -5.18 -11.38
N THR A 62 -11.27 -4.13 -11.96
CA THR A 62 -11.29 -3.91 -13.41
C THR A 62 -9.87 -3.80 -13.96
N VAL A 63 -9.01 -3.01 -13.31
CA VAL A 63 -7.59 -2.90 -13.67
C VAL A 63 -6.89 -4.25 -13.57
N THR A 64 -7.13 -4.98 -12.48
CA THR A 64 -6.46 -6.27 -12.26
C THR A 64 -6.95 -7.36 -13.22
N LEU A 65 -8.24 -7.40 -13.53
CA LEU A 65 -8.83 -8.28 -14.53
C LEU A 65 -8.28 -7.97 -15.94
N SER A 66 -8.20 -6.69 -16.30
CA SER A 66 -7.61 -6.25 -17.56
C SER A 66 -6.17 -6.76 -17.69
N TYR A 67 -5.39 -6.64 -16.61
CA TYR A 67 -4.01 -7.10 -16.59
C TYR A 67 -3.92 -8.63 -16.63
N LEU A 68 -4.82 -9.35 -15.95
CA LEU A 68 -4.92 -10.81 -16.05
C LEU A 68 -5.19 -11.25 -17.50
N ILE A 69 -6.07 -10.57 -18.23
CA ILE A 69 -6.30 -10.85 -19.66
C ILE A 69 -5.00 -10.72 -20.46
N VAL A 70 -4.21 -9.65 -20.25
CA VAL A 70 -2.92 -9.46 -20.92
C VAL A 70 -1.95 -10.62 -20.62
N GLN A 71 -1.89 -11.07 -19.36
CA GLN A 71 -1.03 -12.19 -18.97
C GLN A 71 -1.46 -13.50 -19.63
N MET A 72 -2.77 -13.77 -19.69
CA MET A 72 -3.33 -14.97 -20.32
C MET A 72 -3.11 -15.00 -21.84
N VAL A 73 -3.22 -13.85 -22.51
CA VAL A 73 -2.90 -13.74 -23.95
C VAL A 73 -1.42 -14.03 -24.22
N GLY A 74 -0.53 -13.63 -23.30
CA GLY A 74 0.90 -13.93 -23.41
C GLY A 74 1.23 -15.43 -23.43
N GLU A 75 0.41 -16.23 -22.75
CA GLU A 75 0.60 -17.68 -22.60
C GLU A 75 -0.20 -18.51 -23.62
N ALA A 76 -1.33 -17.98 -24.11
CA ALA A 76 -2.21 -18.67 -25.06
C ALA A 76 -1.52 -19.08 -26.38
N THR A 77 -0.39 -18.45 -26.70
CA THR A 77 0.49 -18.79 -27.82
C THR A 77 1.47 -19.94 -27.57
N ALA A 78 1.67 -20.39 -26.31
CA ALA A 78 2.66 -21.39 -25.93
C ALA A 78 2.05 -22.74 -25.51
N ASP A 79 1.12 -22.77 -24.53
CA ASP A 79 0.38 -23.99 -24.14
C ASP A 79 -0.79 -23.69 -23.18
N ARG A 80 -2.04 -23.65 -23.69
CA ARG A 80 -3.23 -23.28 -22.89
C ARG A 80 -3.60 -24.32 -21.82
N ALA A 81 -3.21 -25.58 -22.02
CA ALA A 81 -3.59 -26.66 -21.13
C ALA A 81 -2.86 -26.60 -19.78
N ALA A 82 -1.71 -25.92 -19.73
CA ALA A 82 -0.87 -25.81 -18.53
C ALA A 82 -1.35 -24.72 -17.54
N VAL A 83 -2.12 -23.73 -18.01
CA VAL A 83 -2.55 -22.58 -17.20
C VAL A 83 -3.63 -22.96 -16.18
N TRP A 84 -4.60 -23.76 -16.63
CA TRP A 84 -5.75 -24.15 -15.81
C TRP A 84 -5.35 -24.98 -14.58
N PRO A 85 -4.48 -26.00 -14.68
CA PRO A 85 -3.94 -26.71 -13.51
C PRO A 85 -3.30 -25.79 -12.46
N ALA A 86 -2.65 -24.70 -12.86
CA ALA A 86 -2.00 -23.81 -11.93
C ALA A 86 -2.98 -22.83 -11.25
N VAL A 87 -3.95 -22.28 -12.00
CA VAL A 87 -5.04 -21.47 -11.44
C VAL A 87 -5.91 -22.30 -10.48
N SER A 88 -6.29 -23.50 -10.92
CA SER A 88 -7.04 -24.45 -10.08
C SER A 88 -6.22 -24.97 -8.91
N GLY A 89 -4.90 -25.14 -9.08
CA GLY A 89 -3.96 -25.46 -8.02
C GLY A 89 -3.96 -24.41 -6.90
N VAL A 90 -3.91 -23.11 -7.23
CA VAL A 90 -4.04 -22.04 -6.22
C VAL A 90 -5.39 -22.10 -5.50
N GLY A 91 -6.48 -22.42 -6.21
CA GLY A 91 -7.82 -22.57 -5.63
C GLY A 91 -8.01 -23.83 -4.76
N HIS A 92 -7.42 -24.96 -5.16
CA HIS A 92 -7.57 -26.28 -4.51
C HIS A 92 -6.55 -26.53 -3.39
N ALA A 93 -5.34 -25.97 -3.49
CA ALA A 93 -4.24 -26.21 -2.56
C ALA A 93 -4.51 -25.69 -1.12
N GLY A 94 -5.60 -24.96 -0.89
CA GLY A 94 -6.03 -24.55 0.44
C GLY A 94 -6.40 -25.69 1.43
N ARG A 95 -6.26 -26.98 1.08
CA ARG A 95 -6.24 -28.07 2.08
C ARG A 95 -4.87 -28.73 2.28
N ALA A 96 -3.98 -28.68 1.28
CA ALA A 96 -2.66 -29.33 1.35
C ALA A 96 -1.53 -28.36 1.73
N VAL A 97 -1.79 -27.05 1.65
CA VAL A 97 -0.81 -25.99 1.88
C VAL A 97 -0.90 -25.39 3.29
N ASP A 98 -1.66 -26.00 4.21
CA ASP A 98 -1.64 -25.59 5.63
C ASP A 98 -0.54 -26.29 6.45
N GLY A 99 0.18 -27.29 5.90
CA GLY A 99 1.10 -28.13 6.70
C GLY A 99 2.61 -27.82 6.62
N ALA A 100 3.15 -27.37 5.50
CA ALA A 100 4.62 -27.25 5.36
C ALA A 100 5.10 -26.19 4.34
N VAL A 101 4.33 -25.92 3.29
CA VAL A 101 4.80 -25.08 2.17
C VAL A 101 4.44 -23.60 2.34
N CYS A 102 3.43 -23.22 3.13
CA CYS A 102 2.98 -21.82 3.22
C CYS A 102 3.54 -21.01 4.40
N GLN A 103 4.16 -21.66 5.39
CA GLN A 103 4.87 -20.96 6.47
C GLN A 103 5.99 -20.03 5.91
N PRO A 104 6.79 -20.43 4.90
CA PRO A 104 7.76 -19.54 4.23
C PRO A 104 7.14 -18.48 3.29
N TRP A 105 5.90 -18.67 2.84
CA TRP A 105 5.23 -17.77 1.88
C TRP A 105 4.55 -16.56 2.52
N ARG A 106 4.41 -16.56 3.86
CA ARG A 106 3.91 -15.40 4.61
C ARG A 106 4.97 -14.29 4.55
N HIS A 107 4.76 -13.37 3.59
CA HIS A 107 5.51 -12.14 3.33
C HIS A 107 6.97 -12.27 2.86
N ALA A 108 7.83 -13.08 3.49
CA ALA A 108 9.25 -13.17 3.11
C ALA A 108 9.51 -13.94 1.79
N GLY A 109 8.72 -14.98 1.50
CA GLY A 109 8.90 -15.82 0.31
C GLY A 109 8.52 -15.15 -1.01
N HIS A 110 7.44 -14.37 -1.05
CA HIS A 110 6.93 -13.80 -2.30
C HIS A 110 7.90 -12.77 -2.92
N HIS A 111 8.52 -11.91 -2.11
CA HIS A 111 9.51 -10.95 -2.59
C HIS A 111 10.79 -11.62 -3.12
N ARG A 112 11.21 -12.73 -2.49
CA ARG A 112 12.37 -13.53 -2.95
C ARG A 112 12.11 -14.17 -4.32
N VAL A 113 10.90 -14.71 -4.52
CA VAL A 113 10.48 -15.27 -5.82
C VAL A 113 10.47 -14.19 -6.91
N GLN A 114 9.94 -13.00 -6.60
CA GLN A 114 9.95 -11.88 -7.56
C GLN A 114 11.36 -11.41 -7.91
N MET A 115 12.27 -11.37 -6.93
CA MET A 115 13.66 -11.00 -7.15
C MET A 115 14.37 -12.02 -8.03
N LEU A 116 14.20 -13.32 -7.74
CA LEU A 116 14.74 -14.39 -8.58
C LEU A 116 14.21 -14.29 -10.02
N LYS A 117 12.90 -14.07 -10.19
CA LYS A 117 12.30 -13.87 -11.51
C LYS A 117 12.92 -12.70 -12.27
N ALA A 118 13.09 -11.56 -11.60
CA ALA A 118 13.70 -10.38 -12.22
C ALA A 118 15.14 -10.66 -12.68
N LEU A 119 15.94 -11.36 -11.87
CA LEU A 119 17.30 -11.76 -12.22
C LEU A 119 17.33 -12.76 -13.38
N LEU A 120 16.44 -13.76 -13.38
CA LEU A 120 16.33 -14.73 -14.47
C LEU A 120 15.91 -14.06 -15.79
N MET A 121 14.91 -13.18 -15.77
CA MET A 121 14.48 -12.44 -16.95
C MET A 121 15.58 -11.51 -17.49
N LEU A 122 16.29 -10.81 -16.60
CA LEU A 122 17.40 -9.95 -17.00
C LEU A 122 18.55 -10.77 -17.58
N GLY A 123 18.92 -11.90 -16.95
CA GLY A 123 19.92 -12.82 -17.44
C GLY A 123 19.57 -13.39 -18.82
N CYS A 124 18.32 -13.81 -19.02
CA CYS A 124 17.81 -14.25 -20.33
C CYS A 124 17.91 -13.14 -21.39
N SER A 125 17.58 -11.91 -21.03
CA SER A 125 17.67 -10.76 -21.93
C SER A 125 19.12 -10.44 -22.30
N LEU A 126 20.05 -10.53 -21.34
CA LEU A 126 21.48 -10.37 -21.57
C LEU A 126 22.04 -11.47 -22.48
N LEU A 127 21.62 -12.72 -22.30
CA LEU A 127 22.01 -13.83 -23.16
C LEU A 127 21.55 -13.64 -24.60
N LEU A 128 20.29 -13.23 -24.80
CA LEU A 128 19.75 -12.97 -26.14
C LEU A 128 20.43 -11.77 -26.80
N ALA A 129 20.53 -10.64 -26.10
CA ALA A 129 21.19 -9.45 -26.63
C ALA A 129 22.67 -9.71 -26.95
N GLY A 130 23.38 -10.41 -26.06
CA GLY A 130 24.77 -10.82 -26.28
C GLY A 130 24.93 -11.79 -27.45
N GLY A 131 23.99 -12.72 -27.63
CA GLY A 131 23.94 -13.62 -28.77
C GLY A 131 23.75 -12.86 -30.09
N VAL A 132 22.80 -11.94 -30.15
CA VAL A 132 22.60 -11.06 -31.32
C VAL A 132 23.88 -10.29 -31.63
N LEU A 133 24.45 -9.60 -30.64
CA LEU A 133 25.67 -8.81 -30.85
C LEU A 133 26.82 -9.69 -31.33
N ARG A 134 26.96 -10.91 -30.81
CA ARG A 134 27.97 -11.86 -31.28
C ARG A 134 27.78 -12.24 -32.74
N THR A 135 26.55 -12.43 -33.22
CA THR A 135 26.25 -12.71 -34.63
C THR A 135 26.67 -11.55 -35.54
N PHE A 136 26.58 -10.31 -35.05
CA PHE A 136 27.04 -9.10 -35.74
C PHE A 136 28.44 -8.63 -35.29
N HIS A 137 29.31 -9.56 -34.88
CA HIS A 137 30.72 -9.29 -34.53
C HIS A 137 30.93 -8.19 -33.46
N TYR A 138 29.99 -8.05 -32.52
CA TYR A 138 29.95 -7.01 -31.49
C TYR A 138 29.91 -5.57 -32.02
N GLN A 139 29.47 -5.38 -33.27
CA GLN A 139 29.30 -4.08 -33.91
C GLN A 139 27.81 -3.74 -34.03
N PRO A 140 27.28 -2.82 -33.19
CA PRO A 140 25.89 -2.40 -33.30
C PRO A 140 25.54 -1.76 -34.65
N SER A 141 26.50 -1.11 -35.31
CA SER A 141 26.30 -0.53 -36.65
C SER A 141 25.92 -1.59 -37.68
N ALA A 142 26.62 -2.74 -37.68
CA ALA A 142 26.34 -3.84 -38.60
C ALA A 142 24.92 -4.41 -38.43
N LEU A 143 24.41 -4.45 -37.19
CA LEU A 143 23.03 -4.82 -36.92
C LEU A 143 22.04 -3.84 -37.57
N PHE A 144 22.26 -2.54 -37.40
CA PHE A 144 21.37 -1.52 -37.96
C PHE A 144 21.46 -1.44 -39.49
N GLU A 145 22.65 -1.64 -40.07
CA GLU A 145 22.83 -1.75 -41.52
C GLU A 145 22.09 -2.96 -42.09
N ALA A 146 22.14 -4.12 -41.43
CA ALA A 146 21.40 -5.30 -41.84
C ALA A 146 19.88 -5.07 -41.79
N VAL A 147 19.38 -4.37 -40.76
CA VAL A 147 17.98 -3.97 -40.67
C VAL A 147 17.60 -3.00 -41.79
N HIS A 148 18.45 -2.00 -42.07
CA HIS A 148 18.24 -1.03 -43.14
C HIS A 148 18.19 -1.72 -44.51
N ALA A 149 19.05 -2.70 -44.78
CA ALA A 149 19.03 -3.47 -46.02
C ALA A 149 17.71 -4.24 -46.23
N LEU A 150 17.07 -4.70 -45.15
CA LEU A 150 15.84 -5.50 -45.24
C LEU A 150 14.56 -4.67 -45.33
N ARG A 151 14.50 -3.52 -44.64
CA ARG A 151 13.26 -2.72 -44.51
C ARG A 151 13.41 -1.24 -44.83
N GLY A 152 14.59 -0.79 -45.24
CA GLY A 152 14.91 0.61 -45.50
C GLY A 152 14.79 1.50 -44.26
N GLU A 153 14.63 2.80 -44.49
CA GLU A 153 14.47 3.80 -43.41
C GLU A 153 13.19 3.61 -42.58
N ALA A 154 12.17 2.96 -43.14
CA ALA A 154 10.89 2.73 -42.48
C ALA A 154 10.99 1.85 -41.22
N ALA A 155 12.10 1.11 -41.03
CA ALA A 155 12.33 0.34 -39.81
C ALA A 155 12.63 1.21 -38.57
N PHE A 156 13.14 2.42 -38.81
CA PHE A 156 13.58 3.37 -37.77
C PHE A 156 12.56 4.47 -37.48
N LEU A 157 11.50 4.56 -38.28
CA LEU A 157 10.40 5.51 -38.10
C LEU A 157 9.30 4.92 -37.20
N PRO A 158 8.42 5.75 -36.62
CA PRO A 158 7.24 5.29 -35.91
C PRO A 158 6.27 4.54 -36.84
N SER A 159 5.58 3.53 -36.32
CA SER A 159 4.62 2.78 -37.12
C SER A 159 3.42 3.60 -37.53
N LYS A 160 2.68 3.13 -38.54
CA LYS A 160 1.41 3.76 -38.96
C LYS A 160 0.42 3.94 -37.80
N GLN A 161 0.51 3.11 -36.76
CA GLN A 161 -0.30 3.25 -35.55
C GLN A 161 0.19 4.42 -34.69
N LEU A 162 1.50 4.63 -34.55
CA LEU A 162 2.11 5.72 -33.78
C LEU A 162 2.52 6.94 -34.62
N ALA A 163 2.15 6.97 -35.90
CA ALA A 163 2.37 8.13 -36.77
C ALA A 163 1.49 9.33 -36.39
N ASN A 164 0.36 9.07 -35.72
CA ASN A 164 -0.51 10.12 -35.23
C ASN A 164 0.00 10.65 -33.88
N PRO A 165 0.32 11.97 -33.76
CA PRO A 165 0.85 12.53 -32.52
C PRO A 165 -0.12 12.40 -31.33
N VAL A 166 -1.44 12.42 -31.60
CA VAL A 166 -2.47 12.23 -30.58
C VAL A 166 -2.40 10.83 -29.98
N GLU A 167 -2.14 9.82 -30.81
CA GLU A 167 -2.03 8.42 -30.41
C GLU A 167 -0.80 8.21 -29.52
N VAL A 168 0.36 8.76 -29.93
CA VAL A 168 1.61 8.70 -29.16
C VAL A 168 1.45 9.38 -27.80
N LEU A 169 0.87 10.57 -27.79
CA LEU A 169 0.64 11.31 -26.55
C LEU A 169 -0.34 10.56 -25.63
N SER A 170 -1.41 10.02 -26.18
CA SER A 170 -2.38 9.22 -25.43
C SER A 170 -1.76 7.95 -24.84
N LEU A 171 -0.98 7.22 -25.62
CA LEU A 171 -0.23 6.06 -25.12
C LEU A 171 0.76 6.47 -24.01
N GLY A 172 1.52 7.54 -24.23
CA GLY A 172 2.48 8.06 -23.25
C GLY A 172 1.82 8.43 -21.92
N VAL A 173 0.74 9.21 -21.97
CA VAL A 173 -0.07 9.56 -20.78
C VAL A 173 -0.62 8.31 -20.10
N GLY A 174 -1.15 7.37 -20.88
CA GLY A 174 -1.69 6.10 -20.38
C GLY A 174 -0.65 5.28 -19.64
N ILE A 175 0.54 5.09 -20.20
CA ILE A 175 1.61 4.35 -19.55
C ILE A 175 2.13 5.10 -18.32
N THR A 176 2.40 6.40 -18.48
CA THR A 176 3.01 7.19 -17.42
C THR A 176 2.12 7.25 -16.19
N LEU A 177 0.86 7.67 -16.36
CA LEU A 177 -0.13 7.79 -15.29
C LEU A 177 -0.73 6.44 -14.88
N GLY A 178 -0.76 5.47 -15.78
CA GLY A 178 -1.27 4.13 -15.52
C GLY A 178 -0.46 3.42 -14.44
N LEU A 179 0.88 3.50 -14.49
CA LEU A 179 1.74 2.90 -13.46
C LEU A 179 1.43 3.46 -12.06
N LEU A 180 1.17 4.77 -11.98
CA LEU A 180 0.79 5.46 -10.75
C LEU A 180 -0.59 5.03 -10.22
N GLY A 181 -1.47 4.52 -11.09
CA GLY A 181 -2.79 4.02 -10.77
C GLY A 181 -2.87 2.51 -10.50
N LEU A 182 -1.76 1.76 -10.64
CA LEU A 182 -1.75 0.30 -10.44
C LEU A 182 -1.67 -0.06 -8.94
N PRO A 183 -2.74 -0.65 -8.37
CA PRO A 183 -2.79 -0.91 -6.93
C PRO A 183 -1.63 -1.79 -6.45
N HIS A 184 -1.32 -2.86 -7.19
CA HIS A 184 -0.28 -3.83 -6.84
C HIS A 184 1.16 -3.30 -6.87
N VAL A 185 1.42 -2.19 -7.58
CA VAL A 185 2.72 -1.50 -7.57
C VAL A 185 2.81 -0.62 -6.33
N LEU A 186 1.75 0.12 -6.02
CA LEU A 186 1.66 1.00 -4.86
C LEU A 186 1.82 0.23 -3.55
N MET A 187 1.25 -0.97 -3.43
CA MET A 187 1.35 -1.80 -2.21
C MET A 187 2.81 -2.16 -1.83
N ARG A 188 3.74 -2.16 -2.78
CA ARG A 188 5.14 -2.58 -2.56
C ARG A 188 6.01 -1.49 -1.92
N PHE A 189 5.55 -0.24 -1.90
CA PHE A 189 6.28 0.85 -1.24
C PHE A 189 6.18 0.79 0.29
N PHE A 190 5.15 0.11 0.79
CA PHE A 190 4.92 -0.05 2.23
C PHE A 190 5.82 -1.10 2.89
N THR A 191 6.56 -1.88 2.10
CA THR A 191 7.42 -2.96 2.64
C THR A 191 8.86 -2.51 2.92
N VAL A 192 9.21 -1.25 2.61
CA VAL A 192 10.53 -0.69 2.87
C VAL A 192 10.54 -0.04 4.25
N ALA A 193 11.65 -0.11 4.98
CA ALA A 193 11.77 0.43 6.35
C ALA A 193 11.84 1.97 6.38
N ASP A 194 12.64 2.59 5.50
CA ASP A 194 12.97 4.03 5.58
C ASP A 194 12.75 4.78 4.25
N ASP A 195 12.62 6.11 4.29
CA ASP A 195 12.49 6.97 3.11
C ASP A 195 13.73 6.99 2.22
N ARG A 196 14.91 6.95 2.83
CA ARG A 196 16.17 6.83 2.10
C ARG A 196 16.24 5.51 1.34
N ALA A 197 15.85 4.41 1.99
CA ALA A 197 15.82 3.09 1.38
C ALA A 197 14.80 3.00 0.24
N ALA A 198 13.64 3.68 0.36
CA ALA A 198 12.65 3.72 -0.72
C ALA A 198 13.14 4.47 -1.95
N ARG A 199 13.79 5.64 -1.77
CA ARG A 199 14.43 6.38 -2.87
C ARG A 199 15.52 5.56 -3.56
N GLN A 200 16.36 4.86 -2.78
CA GLN A 200 17.38 3.97 -3.33
C GLN A 200 16.76 2.78 -4.08
N SER A 201 15.71 2.18 -3.55
CA SER A 201 14.99 1.07 -4.18
C SER A 201 14.42 1.47 -5.55
N VAL A 202 13.81 2.65 -5.66
CA VAL A 202 13.32 3.16 -6.94
C VAL A 202 14.45 3.52 -7.89
N GLY A 203 15.56 4.06 -7.39
CA GLY A 203 16.76 4.29 -8.20
C GLY A 203 17.26 3.00 -8.87
N TRP A 204 17.42 1.93 -8.08
CA TRP A 204 17.77 0.61 -8.61
C TRP A 204 16.72 0.05 -9.56
N ALA A 205 15.43 0.15 -9.23
CA ALA A 205 14.35 -0.30 -10.11
C ALA A 205 14.38 0.43 -11.46
N THR A 206 14.56 1.76 -11.44
CA THR A 206 14.65 2.59 -12.66
C THR A 206 15.84 2.19 -13.51
N ALA A 207 17.01 1.97 -12.91
CA ALA A 207 18.22 1.54 -13.62
C ALA A 207 18.05 0.15 -14.26
N LEU A 208 17.49 -0.83 -13.53
CA LEU A 208 17.25 -2.17 -14.04
C LEU A 208 16.22 -2.19 -15.17
N VAL A 209 15.15 -1.40 -15.05
CA VAL A 209 14.13 -1.24 -16.10
C VAL A 209 14.74 -0.57 -17.33
N ALA A 210 15.55 0.48 -17.16
CA ALA A 210 16.24 1.15 -18.25
C ALA A 210 17.17 0.19 -19.01
N LEU A 211 17.95 -0.62 -18.27
CA LEU A 211 18.79 -1.65 -18.83
C LEU A 211 17.97 -2.69 -19.61
N CYS A 212 16.86 -3.17 -19.05
CA CYS A 212 15.99 -4.13 -19.73
C CYS A 212 15.43 -3.56 -21.06
N PHE A 213 14.98 -2.30 -21.08
CA PHE A 213 14.52 -1.67 -22.32
C PHE A 213 15.65 -1.47 -23.34
N ALA A 214 16.87 -1.12 -22.89
CA ALA A 214 18.03 -1.02 -23.78
C ALA A 214 18.37 -2.38 -24.43
N LEU A 215 18.35 -3.47 -23.64
CA LEU A 215 18.55 -4.82 -24.16
C LEU A 215 17.45 -5.23 -25.14
N ASN A 216 16.20 -4.87 -24.84
CA ASN A 216 15.06 -5.18 -25.71
C ASN A 216 15.15 -4.51 -27.09
N ILE A 217 15.79 -3.34 -27.21
CA ILE A 217 16.07 -2.70 -28.51
C ILE A 217 16.98 -3.61 -29.35
N VAL A 218 18.08 -4.11 -28.76
CA VAL A 218 19.02 -5.00 -29.44
C VAL A 218 18.35 -6.32 -29.83
N ILE A 219 17.63 -6.95 -28.89
CA ILE A 219 16.88 -8.19 -29.13
C ILE A 219 15.84 -7.98 -30.24
N GLY A 220 15.18 -6.82 -30.23
CA GLY A 220 14.13 -6.48 -31.16
C GLY A 220 14.60 -6.31 -32.60
N TYR A 221 15.64 -5.49 -32.80
CA TYR A 221 16.26 -5.32 -34.10
C TYR A 221 16.99 -6.59 -34.56
N GLY A 222 17.60 -7.33 -33.63
CA GLY A 222 18.20 -8.65 -33.89
C GLY A 222 17.16 -9.66 -34.41
N ALA A 223 16.00 -9.73 -33.77
CA ALA A 223 14.89 -10.55 -34.24
C ALA A 223 14.41 -10.11 -35.63
N LEU A 224 14.36 -8.81 -35.91
CA LEU A 224 13.97 -8.30 -37.22
C LEU A 224 15.01 -8.66 -38.30
N ALA A 225 16.30 -8.52 -38.02
CA ALA A 225 17.36 -8.83 -38.96
C ALA A 225 17.51 -10.34 -39.22
N MET A 226 17.39 -11.16 -38.17
CA MET A 226 17.67 -12.60 -38.25
C MET A 226 16.44 -13.44 -38.60
N LEU A 227 15.25 -13.05 -38.16
CA LEU A 227 14.03 -13.86 -38.38
C LEU A 227 13.35 -13.52 -39.70
N THR A 228 13.32 -12.25 -40.13
CA THR A 228 12.64 -11.83 -41.38
C THR A 228 13.09 -12.61 -42.62
N PRO A 229 14.40 -12.92 -42.82
CA PRO A 229 14.85 -13.69 -43.98
C PRO A 229 14.44 -15.19 -43.97
N LEU A 230 14.02 -15.73 -42.82
CA LEU A 230 13.73 -17.16 -42.67
C LEU A 230 12.29 -17.47 -43.09
N ALA A 231 12.09 -17.85 -44.35
CA ALA A 231 10.76 -18.21 -44.89
C ALA A 231 10.07 -19.34 -44.09
N ALA A 232 10.84 -20.29 -43.55
CA ALA A 232 10.32 -21.41 -42.76
C ALA A 232 9.61 -21.00 -41.45
N LEU A 233 9.86 -19.78 -40.96
CA LEU A 233 9.25 -19.24 -39.74
C LEU A 233 8.06 -18.32 -40.02
N HIS A 234 7.66 -18.17 -41.28
CA HIS A 234 6.52 -17.34 -41.68
C HIS A 234 5.38 -18.21 -42.24
N ASP A 235 4.15 -17.82 -41.91
CA ASP A 235 2.96 -18.41 -42.53
C ASP A 235 2.77 -17.91 -43.98
N ALA A 236 1.76 -18.46 -44.67
CA ALA A 236 1.42 -18.08 -46.04
C ALA A 236 1.07 -16.57 -46.22
N SER A 237 0.82 -15.85 -45.12
CA SER A 237 0.56 -14.40 -45.10
C SER A 237 1.80 -13.55 -44.80
N GLY A 238 2.97 -14.18 -44.63
CA GLY A 238 4.23 -13.51 -44.30
C GLY A 238 4.34 -13.10 -42.83
N LYS A 239 3.49 -13.63 -41.94
CA LYS A 239 3.52 -13.35 -40.50
C LYS A 239 4.29 -14.44 -39.75
N LEU A 240 5.02 -14.06 -38.70
CA LEU A 240 5.78 -15.01 -37.88
C LEU A 240 4.86 -16.10 -37.30
N LEU A 241 5.26 -17.37 -37.38
CA LEU A 241 4.53 -18.50 -36.80
C LEU A 241 4.35 -18.31 -35.28
N GLY A 242 3.10 -18.37 -34.82
CA GLY A 242 2.73 -18.04 -33.44
C GLY A 242 2.64 -16.53 -33.14
N GLY A 243 2.80 -15.67 -34.15
CA GLY A 243 2.66 -14.23 -34.07
C GLY A 243 3.88 -13.50 -33.49
N ASN A 244 3.83 -12.16 -33.53
CA ASN A 244 4.93 -11.28 -33.12
C ASN A 244 5.36 -11.43 -31.65
N ASN A 245 4.53 -12.06 -30.82
CA ASN A 245 4.82 -12.33 -29.41
C ASN A 245 5.85 -13.45 -29.24
N MET A 246 6.02 -14.32 -30.24
CA MET A 246 6.97 -15.45 -30.22
C MET A 246 8.38 -15.08 -30.73
N ALA A 247 8.60 -13.82 -31.11
CA ALA A 247 9.86 -13.32 -31.66
C ALA A 247 11.10 -13.70 -30.82
N ALA A 248 11.03 -13.49 -29.50
CA ALA A 248 12.16 -13.79 -28.61
C ALA A 248 12.45 -15.30 -28.50
N ILE A 249 11.42 -16.15 -28.55
CA ILE A 249 11.56 -17.61 -28.47
C ILE A 249 12.17 -18.15 -29.76
N HIS A 250 11.71 -17.67 -30.92
CA HIS A 250 12.30 -18.03 -32.22
C HIS A 250 13.74 -17.53 -32.35
N LEU A 251 14.03 -16.32 -31.86
CA LEU A 251 15.40 -15.80 -31.81
C LEU A 251 16.29 -16.67 -30.90
N ALA A 252 15.79 -17.11 -29.75
CA ALA A 252 16.51 -18.03 -28.87
C ALA A 252 16.88 -19.34 -29.58
N ALA A 253 15.96 -19.89 -30.37
CA ALA A 253 16.19 -21.08 -31.17
C ALA A 253 17.30 -20.87 -32.22
N GLN A 254 17.31 -19.71 -32.88
CA GLN A 254 18.34 -19.37 -33.87
C GLN A 254 19.72 -19.15 -33.25
N LEU A 255 19.80 -18.56 -32.06
CA LEU A 255 21.07 -18.23 -31.42
C LEU A 255 21.71 -19.40 -30.67
N GLY A 256 20.91 -20.26 -30.05
CA GLY A 256 21.39 -21.29 -29.13
C GLY A 256 20.65 -22.62 -29.19
N GLY A 257 19.90 -22.88 -30.27
CA GLY A 257 19.20 -24.13 -30.51
C GLY A 257 18.10 -24.43 -29.47
N ASP A 258 17.73 -25.69 -29.37
CA ASP A 258 16.65 -26.15 -28.49
C ASP A 258 16.92 -25.88 -27.01
N THR A 259 18.19 -25.87 -26.59
CA THR A 259 18.58 -25.58 -25.21
C THR A 259 18.23 -24.15 -24.81
N LEU A 260 18.63 -23.16 -25.62
CA LEU A 260 18.34 -21.75 -25.31
C LEU A 260 16.86 -21.45 -25.49
N LYS A 261 16.21 -22.03 -26.52
CA LYS A 261 14.76 -21.98 -26.70
C LYS A 261 14.02 -22.51 -25.48
N GLY A 262 14.41 -23.68 -24.96
CA GLY A 262 13.83 -24.31 -23.78
C GLY A 262 13.99 -23.46 -22.52
N LEU A 263 15.19 -22.92 -22.29
CA LEU A 263 15.47 -22.02 -21.16
C LEU A 263 14.60 -20.76 -21.19
N ILE A 264 14.56 -20.06 -22.33
CA ILE A 264 13.78 -18.83 -22.49
C ILE A 264 12.28 -19.12 -22.33
N SER A 265 11.80 -20.22 -22.92
CA SER A 265 10.39 -20.64 -22.80
C SER A 265 10.02 -20.96 -21.35
N ALA A 266 10.87 -21.70 -20.62
CA ALA A 266 10.64 -22.06 -19.22
C ALA A 266 10.62 -20.81 -18.32
N VAL A 267 11.58 -19.88 -18.49
CA VAL A 267 11.64 -18.65 -17.71
C VAL A 267 10.45 -17.73 -18.02
N ALA A 268 10.06 -17.61 -19.29
CA ALA A 268 8.88 -16.83 -19.69
C ALA A 268 7.60 -17.42 -19.09
N PHE A 269 7.41 -18.75 -19.20
CA PHE A 269 6.28 -19.47 -18.63
C PHE A 269 6.18 -19.30 -17.11
N ALA A 270 7.27 -19.59 -16.39
CA ALA A 270 7.33 -19.43 -14.94
C ALA A 270 7.06 -17.97 -14.51
N SER A 271 7.50 -17.01 -15.33
CA SER A 271 7.30 -15.59 -15.05
C SER A 271 5.85 -15.15 -15.18
N ILE A 272 5.15 -15.60 -16.22
CA ILE A 272 3.72 -15.34 -16.42
C ILE A 272 2.94 -15.96 -15.28
N LEU A 273 3.19 -17.24 -14.98
CA LEU A 273 2.46 -17.96 -13.95
C LEU A 273 2.60 -17.33 -12.56
N ALA A 274 3.82 -16.91 -12.21
CA ALA A 274 4.07 -16.20 -10.94
C ALA A 274 3.31 -14.87 -10.84
N VAL A 275 3.18 -14.14 -11.96
CA VAL A 275 2.41 -12.88 -12.01
C VAL A 275 0.91 -13.16 -11.90
N VAL A 276 0.40 -14.12 -12.67
CA VAL A 276 -1.00 -14.54 -12.63
C VAL A 276 -1.40 -14.94 -11.21
N ALA A 277 -0.63 -15.82 -10.56
CA ALA A 277 -0.91 -16.27 -9.20
C ALA A 277 -0.97 -15.08 -8.21
N GLY A 278 -0.02 -14.14 -8.31
CA GLY A 278 0.01 -12.94 -7.48
C GLY A 278 -1.22 -12.04 -7.70
N LEU A 279 -1.61 -11.80 -8.96
CA LEU A 279 -2.75 -10.93 -9.28
C LEU A 279 -4.09 -11.54 -8.91
N VAL A 280 -4.25 -12.85 -9.12
CA VAL A 280 -5.47 -13.56 -8.72
C VAL A 280 -5.62 -13.55 -7.20
N LEU A 281 -4.52 -13.70 -6.44
CA LEU A 281 -4.55 -13.64 -4.98
C LEU A 281 -4.91 -12.24 -4.46
N VAL A 282 -4.33 -11.18 -5.04
CA VAL A 282 -4.68 -9.79 -4.70
C VAL A 282 -6.15 -9.50 -5.03
N SER A 283 -6.63 -9.96 -6.18
CA SER A 283 -8.03 -9.77 -6.59
C SER A 283 -9.01 -10.55 -5.71
N ALA A 284 -8.67 -11.78 -5.35
CA ALA A 284 -9.47 -12.60 -4.46
C ALA A 284 -9.56 -11.97 -3.06
N SER A 285 -8.46 -11.38 -2.56
CA SER A 285 -8.45 -10.62 -1.32
C SER A 285 -9.34 -9.38 -1.40
N ALA A 286 -9.30 -8.63 -2.51
CA ALA A 286 -10.19 -7.48 -2.71
C ALA A 286 -11.68 -7.89 -2.73
N ILE A 287 -12.01 -9.05 -3.29
CA ILE A 287 -13.38 -9.58 -3.27
C ILE A 287 -13.78 -10.04 -1.85
N SER A 288 -12.90 -10.78 -1.16
CA SER A 288 -13.24 -11.39 0.13
C SER A 288 -13.16 -10.42 1.31
N HIS A 289 -12.39 -9.33 1.22
CA HIS A 289 -12.29 -8.30 2.24
C HIS A 289 -13.10 -7.04 1.88
N ASP A 290 -12.95 -6.50 0.68
CA ASP A 290 -13.56 -5.20 0.36
C ASP A 290 -15.01 -5.34 -0.10
N LEU A 291 -15.28 -6.22 -1.06
CA LEU A 291 -16.64 -6.43 -1.57
C LEU A 291 -17.52 -7.21 -0.58
N TYR A 292 -16.95 -8.15 0.17
CA TYR A 292 -17.72 -8.87 1.19
C TYR A 292 -18.22 -7.95 2.30
N ALA A 293 -17.36 -7.05 2.80
CA ALA A 293 -17.73 -6.06 3.81
C ALA A 293 -18.85 -5.12 3.31
N LEU A 294 -18.93 -4.89 2.00
CA LEU A 294 -20.03 -4.15 1.39
C LEU A 294 -21.34 -4.94 1.36
N CYS A 295 -21.32 -6.23 1.06
CA CYS A 295 -22.53 -7.06 0.95
C CYS A 295 -23.12 -7.42 2.31
N TYR A 296 -22.27 -7.62 3.33
CA TYR A 296 -22.67 -8.03 4.68
C TYR A 296 -22.13 -7.05 5.75
N PRO A 297 -22.66 -5.81 5.81
CA PRO A 297 -22.23 -4.82 6.79
C PRO A 297 -22.50 -5.34 8.22
N GLY A 298 -21.51 -5.22 9.10
CA GLY A 298 -21.64 -5.57 10.53
C GLY A 298 -21.47 -7.05 10.87
N GLN A 299 -21.16 -7.93 9.91
CA GLN A 299 -20.84 -9.35 10.18
C GLN A 299 -19.37 -9.62 9.85
N ALA A 300 -18.55 -9.84 10.88
CA ALA A 300 -17.21 -10.38 10.69
C ALA A 300 -17.32 -11.76 10.03
N ALA A 301 -16.75 -11.92 8.82
CA ALA A 301 -16.70 -13.21 8.16
C ALA A 301 -15.94 -14.19 9.06
N SER A 302 -16.52 -15.37 9.35
CA SER A 302 -15.76 -16.39 10.03
C SER A 302 -14.51 -16.75 9.19
N PRO A 303 -13.34 -17.01 9.81
CA PRO A 303 -12.10 -17.27 9.08
C PRO A 303 -12.25 -18.36 8.01
N GLN A 304 -13.07 -19.38 8.28
CA GLN A 304 -13.37 -20.47 7.35
C GLN A 304 -14.21 -20.03 6.14
N ARG A 305 -15.21 -19.16 6.34
CA ARG A 305 -16.03 -18.61 5.25
C ARG A 305 -15.20 -17.67 4.38
N GLN A 306 -14.33 -16.87 4.98
CA GLN A 306 -13.42 -15.98 4.27
C GLN A 306 -12.44 -16.75 3.36
N LEU A 307 -11.85 -17.83 3.87
CA LEU A 307 -10.99 -18.73 3.08
C LEU A 307 -11.77 -19.39 1.93
N THR A 308 -13.00 -19.82 2.18
CA THR A 308 -13.84 -20.45 1.14
C THR A 308 -14.24 -19.46 0.04
N LEU A 309 -14.63 -18.23 0.42
CA LEU A 309 -14.98 -17.16 -0.51
C LEU A 309 -13.77 -16.75 -1.36
N SER A 310 -12.61 -16.58 -0.73
CA SER A 310 -11.35 -16.27 -1.43
C SER A 310 -11.03 -17.37 -2.46
N ARG A 311 -11.12 -18.66 -2.10
CA ARG A 311 -10.88 -19.77 -3.05
C ARG A 311 -11.85 -19.75 -4.23
N ARG A 312 -13.14 -19.53 -3.98
CA ARG A 312 -14.14 -19.41 -5.06
C ARG A 312 -13.86 -18.21 -5.95
N ALA A 313 -13.45 -17.08 -5.37
CA ALA A 313 -13.07 -15.88 -6.11
C ALA A 313 -11.84 -16.11 -7.00
N VAL A 314 -10.81 -16.81 -6.51
CA VAL A 314 -9.63 -17.21 -7.29
C VAL A 314 -10.04 -18.00 -8.54
N LEU A 315 -10.87 -19.04 -8.36
CA LEU A 315 -11.32 -19.89 -9.46
C LEU A 315 -12.20 -19.13 -10.46
N ALA A 316 -13.15 -18.33 -9.97
CA ALA A 316 -14.07 -17.55 -10.81
C ALA A 316 -13.32 -16.49 -11.62
N LEU A 317 -12.40 -15.74 -11.01
CA LEU A 317 -11.60 -14.73 -11.69
C LEU A 317 -10.65 -15.35 -12.72
N GLY A 318 -10.02 -16.48 -12.39
CA GLY A 318 -9.15 -17.20 -13.32
C GLY A 318 -9.91 -17.72 -14.55
N ALA A 319 -11.07 -18.36 -14.33
CA ALA A 319 -11.92 -18.81 -15.41
C ALA A 319 -12.41 -17.64 -16.30
N LEU A 320 -12.82 -16.53 -15.67
CA LEU A 320 -13.23 -15.32 -16.38
C LEU A 320 -12.09 -14.72 -17.20
N ALA A 321 -10.88 -14.62 -16.63
CA ALA A 321 -9.72 -14.09 -17.34
C ALA A 321 -9.33 -14.96 -18.55
N ILE A 322 -9.40 -16.29 -18.41
CA ILE A 322 -9.15 -17.22 -19.53
C ILE A 322 -10.20 -17.02 -20.62
N ALA A 323 -11.48 -16.98 -20.26
CA ALA A 323 -12.57 -16.79 -21.22
C ALA A 323 -12.46 -15.46 -21.98
N LEU A 324 -12.21 -14.37 -21.25
CA LEU A 324 -12.03 -13.04 -21.82
C LEU A 324 -10.73 -12.88 -22.61
N SER A 325 -9.74 -13.75 -22.42
CA SER A 325 -8.47 -13.69 -23.17
C SER A 325 -8.56 -14.26 -24.59
N VAL A 326 -9.51 -15.16 -24.87
CA VAL A 326 -9.65 -15.86 -26.16
C VAL A 326 -9.74 -14.87 -27.35
N PRO A 327 -10.59 -13.83 -27.34
CA PRO A 327 -10.73 -12.94 -28.50
C PRO A 327 -9.47 -12.09 -28.77
N PHE A 328 -8.63 -11.91 -27.76
CA PHE A 328 -7.44 -11.05 -27.84
C PHE A 328 -6.16 -11.82 -28.20
N GLN A 329 -6.22 -13.13 -28.44
CA GLN A 329 -5.06 -14.01 -28.65
C GLN A 329 -4.16 -13.60 -29.83
N HIS A 330 -4.72 -12.93 -30.84
CA HIS A 330 -3.97 -12.50 -32.03
C HIS A 330 -3.46 -11.06 -31.94
N GLN A 331 -3.74 -10.37 -30.84
CA GLN A 331 -3.30 -8.99 -30.60
C GLN A 331 -1.89 -8.95 -30.01
N ASN A 332 -1.22 -7.82 -30.20
CA ASN A 332 0.11 -7.60 -29.63
C ASN A 332 0.00 -7.36 -28.12
N ILE A 333 0.75 -8.13 -27.31
CA ILE A 333 0.71 -8.04 -25.84
C ILE A 333 1.07 -6.63 -25.37
N ALA A 334 2.05 -5.98 -26.02
CA ALA A 334 2.45 -4.62 -25.65
C ALA A 334 1.31 -3.62 -25.84
N PHE A 335 0.52 -3.79 -26.89
CA PHE A 335 -0.65 -2.95 -27.14
C PHE A 335 -1.74 -3.18 -26.10
N LEU A 336 -2.07 -4.45 -25.79
CA LEU A 336 -3.06 -4.77 -24.74
C LEU A 336 -2.63 -4.25 -23.37
N PHE A 337 -1.33 -4.27 -23.08
CA PHE A 337 -0.76 -3.68 -21.88
C PHE A 337 -1.01 -2.17 -21.83
N GLY A 338 -0.82 -1.45 -22.95
CA GLY A 338 -1.18 -0.03 -23.06
C GLY A 338 -2.64 0.26 -22.69
N LEU A 339 -3.58 -0.58 -23.14
CA LEU A 339 -5.00 -0.45 -22.80
C LEU A 339 -5.27 -0.65 -21.30
N ALA A 340 -4.66 -1.68 -20.69
CA ALA A 340 -4.80 -1.93 -19.26
C ALA A 340 -4.26 -0.75 -18.42
N PHE A 341 -3.16 -0.14 -18.86
CA PHE A 341 -2.59 1.06 -18.24
C PHE A 341 -3.51 2.27 -18.39
N ALA A 342 -4.14 2.44 -19.56
CA ALA A 342 -5.09 3.51 -19.79
C ALA A 342 -6.31 3.41 -18.84
N ILE A 343 -6.79 2.20 -18.54
CA ILE A 343 -7.86 1.98 -17.55
C ILE A 343 -7.39 2.41 -16.16
N ALA A 344 -6.18 1.99 -15.74
CA ALA A 344 -5.61 2.37 -14.44
C ALA A 344 -5.37 3.88 -14.32
N ALA A 345 -4.88 4.50 -15.38
CA ALA A 345 -4.64 5.94 -15.49
C ALA A 345 -5.93 6.75 -15.36
N SER A 346 -7.05 6.19 -15.82
CA SER A 346 -8.33 6.91 -15.87
C SER A 346 -9.16 6.72 -14.61
N CYS A 347 -9.23 5.50 -14.08
CA CYS A 347 -10.06 5.18 -12.91
C CYS A 347 -9.37 5.52 -11.59
N ASN A 348 -8.13 5.06 -11.40
CA ASN A 348 -7.50 5.07 -10.07
C ASN A 348 -6.64 6.32 -9.86
N PHE A 349 -5.82 6.68 -10.84
CA PHE A 349 -4.85 7.77 -10.70
C PHE A 349 -5.48 9.13 -10.35
N PRO A 350 -6.55 9.61 -11.02
CA PRO A 350 -7.09 10.95 -10.76
C PRO A 350 -7.66 11.05 -9.36
N VAL A 351 -8.44 10.05 -8.97
CA VAL A 351 -9.05 9.96 -7.64
C VAL A 351 -7.98 9.86 -6.56
N LEU A 352 -6.95 9.03 -6.75
CA LEU A 352 -5.85 8.87 -5.80
C LEU A 352 -5.03 10.15 -5.67
N LEU A 353 -4.68 10.80 -6.77
CA LEU A 353 -3.91 12.04 -6.78
C LEU A 353 -4.65 13.14 -6.02
N LEU A 354 -5.92 13.36 -6.33
CA LEU A 354 -6.76 14.34 -5.66
C LEU A 354 -6.97 13.97 -4.18
N ALA A 355 -7.11 12.68 -3.86
CA ALA A 355 -7.25 12.19 -2.50
C ALA A 355 -5.99 12.40 -1.64
N LEU A 356 -4.81 12.58 -2.24
CA LEU A 356 -3.56 12.81 -1.50
C LEU A 356 -3.13 14.28 -1.49
N HIS A 357 -3.48 15.06 -2.52
CA HIS A 357 -2.95 16.42 -2.69
C HIS A 357 -4.00 17.51 -2.46
N TRP A 358 -5.28 17.20 -2.62
CA TRP A 358 -6.30 18.24 -2.61
C TRP A 358 -7.30 18.06 -1.48
N ARG A 359 -7.40 19.08 -0.62
CA ARG A 359 -8.28 19.09 0.56
C ARG A 359 -9.77 19.17 0.19
N GLY A 360 -10.11 19.77 -0.96
CA GLY A 360 -11.49 19.98 -1.40
C GLY A 360 -12.18 18.77 -2.03
N LEU A 361 -11.52 17.62 -2.21
CA LEU A 361 -12.16 16.45 -2.81
C LEU A 361 -13.32 15.94 -1.94
N SER A 362 -14.48 15.71 -2.54
CA SER A 362 -15.69 15.17 -1.89
C SER A 362 -15.90 13.67 -2.22
N ALA A 363 -16.71 12.96 -1.42
CA ALA A 363 -17.07 11.56 -1.70
C ALA A 363 -17.76 11.39 -3.06
N ARG A 364 -18.59 12.38 -3.47
CA ARG A 364 -19.21 12.44 -4.80
C ARG A 364 -18.17 12.66 -5.89
N GLY A 365 -17.15 13.48 -5.65
CA GLY A 365 -16.01 13.66 -6.56
C GLY A 365 -15.25 12.35 -6.78
N VAL A 366 -15.01 11.57 -5.71
CA VAL A 366 -14.43 10.22 -5.85
C VAL A 366 -15.32 9.30 -6.66
N LEU A 367 -16.63 9.29 -6.38
CA LEU A 367 -17.61 8.45 -7.07
C LEU A 367 -17.65 8.75 -8.57
N TRP A 368 -17.93 10.01 -8.93
CA TRP A 368 -18.07 10.43 -10.32
C TRP A 368 -16.74 10.41 -11.05
N GLY A 369 -15.64 10.80 -10.41
CA GLY A 369 -14.31 10.72 -10.99
C GLY A 369 -13.91 9.29 -11.35
N GLY A 370 -13.99 8.38 -10.38
CA GLY A 370 -13.62 6.97 -10.58
C GLY A 370 -14.53 6.26 -11.57
N LEU A 371 -15.86 6.42 -11.44
CA LEU A 371 -16.84 5.79 -12.33
C LEU A 371 -16.73 6.33 -13.76
N THR A 372 -16.63 7.65 -13.93
CA THR A 372 -16.48 8.26 -15.26
C THR A 372 -15.18 7.83 -15.91
N GLY A 373 -14.07 7.82 -15.16
CA GLY A 373 -12.78 7.35 -15.67
C GLY A 373 -12.81 5.89 -16.11
N MET A 374 -13.42 5.01 -15.32
CA MET A 374 -13.57 3.58 -15.64
C MET A 374 -14.47 3.37 -16.87
N VAL A 375 -15.66 3.96 -16.87
CA VAL A 375 -16.64 3.80 -17.96
C VAL A 375 -16.12 4.44 -19.25
N ALA A 376 -15.56 5.64 -19.20
CA ALA A 376 -15.01 6.30 -20.37
C ALA A 376 -13.84 5.49 -20.98
N ALA A 377 -12.91 5.00 -20.15
CA ALA A 377 -11.81 4.18 -20.65
C ALA A 377 -12.33 2.90 -21.32
N LEU A 378 -13.23 2.16 -20.66
CA LEU A 378 -13.80 0.92 -21.22
C LEU A 378 -14.59 1.17 -22.51
N LEU A 379 -15.45 2.19 -22.54
CA LEU A 379 -16.23 2.53 -23.73
C LEU A 379 -15.33 2.92 -24.90
N LEU A 380 -14.32 3.77 -24.68
CA LEU A 380 -13.37 4.17 -25.72
C LEU A 380 -12.51 2.99 -26.21
N ILE A 381 -12.18 2.04 -25.34
CA ILE A 381 -11.48 0.80 -25.74
C ILE A 381 -12.39 -0.08 -26.60
N ILE A 382 -13.63 -0.30 -26.16
CA ILE A 382 -14.60 -1.15 -26.87
C ILE A 382 -14.94 -0.55 -28.24
N THR A 383 -15.15 0.77 -28.30
CA THR A 383 -15.48 1.51 -29.53
C THR A 383 -14.28 1.84 -30.41
N GLY A 384 -13.06 1.60 -29.89
CA GLY A 384 -11.81 1.83 -30.59
C GLY A 384 -11.47 0.75 -31.61
N PRO A 385 -10.43 0.97 -32.44
CA PRO A 385 -10.07 0.07 -33.54
C PRO A 385 -9.77 -1.36 -33.10
N ALA A 386 -9.20 -1.55 -31.90
CA ALA A 386 -8.78 -2.86 -31.43
C ALA A 386 -9.95 -3.83 -31.18
N VAL A 387 -11.00 -3.35 -30.53
CA VAL A 387 -12.17 -4.18 -30.17
C VAL A 387 -13.24 -4.05 -31.25
N TRP A 388 -13.58 -2.82 -31.65
CA TRP A 388 -14.68 -2.57 -32.58
C TRP A 388 -14.42 -3.13 -33.99
N VAL A 389 -13.22 -2.88 -34.53
CA VAL A 389 -12.83 -3.39 -35.85
C VAL A 389 -12.14 -4.74 -35.72
N GLY A 390 -11.19 -4.87 -34.81
CA GLY A 390 -10.36 -6.06 -34.68
C GLY A 390 -11.09 -7.31 -34.16
N ILE A 391 -12.08 -7.15 -33.27
CA ILE A 391 -12.78 -8.27 -32.62
C ILE A 391 -14.23 -8.37 -33.10
N LEU A 392 -14.96 -7.25 -33.08
CA LEU A 392 -16.37 -7.20 -33.49
C LEU A 392 -16.55 -7.10 -35.02
N GLN A 393 -15.44 -7.05 -35.79
CA GLN A 393 -15.40 -7.03 -37.26
C GLN A 393 -16.27 -5.93 -37.89
N GLN A 394 -16.42 -4.79 -37.22
CA GLN A 394 -17.16 -3.65 -37.75
C GLN A 394 -16.30 -2.86 -38.75
N PRO A 395 -16.91 -2.22 -39.77
CA PRO A 395 -16.17 -1.63 -40.89
C PRO A 395 -15.38 -0.37 -40.53
N ARG A 396 -15.82 0.41 -39.53
CA ARG A 396 -15.13 1.62 -39.06
C ARG A 396 -15.24 1.73 -37.54
N PRO A 397 -14.18 2.19 -36.85
CA PRO A 397 -14.25 2.41 -35.42
C PRO A 397 -15.10 3.65 -35.12
N LEU A 398 -15.89 3.61 -34.04
CA LEU A 398 -16.63 4.78 -33.56
C LEU A 398 -15.69 5.78 -32.89
N PHE A 399 -14.66 5.29 -32.21
CA PHE A 399 -13.58 6.09 -31.67
C PHE A 399 -12.30 5.86 -32.50
N PRO A 400 -11.73 6.89 -33.13
CA PRO A 400 -10.69 6.69 -34.14
C PRO A 400 -9.30 6.34 -33.58
N TYR A 401 -9.08 6.54 -32.28
CA TYR A 401 -7.79 6.31 -31.62
C TYR A 401 -7.73 4.95 -30.94
N ALA A 402 -6.56 4.32 -30.90
CA ALA A 402 -6.39 3.02 -30.26
C ALA A 402 -6.16 3.14 -28.74
N ASN A 403 -5.60 4.26 -28.28
CA ASN A 403 -5.31 4.56 -26.89
C ASN A 403 -6.25 5.66 -26.37
N PRO A 404 -7.00 5.41 -25.28
CA PRO A 404 -8.04 6.35 -24.83
C PRO A 404 -7.56 7.37 -23.78
N ALA A 405 -6.38 7.19 -23.18
CA ALA A 405 -5.99 7.86 -21.93
C ALA A 405 -5.98 9.39 -22.02
N LEU A 406 -5.60 9.97 -23.17
CA LEU A 406 -5.62 11.42 -23.38
C LEU A 406 -7.04 12.02 -23.22
N PHE A 407 -8.08 11.22 -23.44
CA PHE A 407 -9.47 11.66 -23.34
C PHE A 407 -10.12 11.20 -22.03
N SER A 408 -9.91 9.94 -21.63
CA SER A 408 -10.54 9.38 -20.44
C SER A 408 -9.96 9.93 -19.13
N VAL A 409 -8.66 10.28 -19.09
CA VAL A 409 -8.04 10.84 -17.87
C VAL A 409 -8.57 12.25 -17.56
N PRO A 410 -8.59 13.22 -18.51
CA PRO A 410 -9.19 14.52 -18.25
C PRO A 410 -10.67 14.44 -17.90
N LEU A 411 -11.44 13.55 -18.54
CA LEU A 411 -12.84 13.34 -18.19
C LEU A 411 -13.01 12.88 -16.74
N ALA A 412 -12.15 12.00 -16.25
CA ALA A 412 -12.15 11.58 -14.85
C ALA A 412 -11.82 12.75 -13.89
N PHE A 413 -10.84 13.59 -14.21
CA PHE A 413 -10.54 14.79 -13.43
C PHE A 413 -11.70 15.78 -13.43
N ILE A 414 -12.28 16.06 -14.61
CA ILE A 414 -13.43 16.97 -14.74
C ILE A 414 -14.62 16.43 -13.95
N ALA A 415 -14.92 15.13 -14.03
CA ALA A 415 -16.02 14.53 -13.26
C ALA A 415 -15.75 14.57 -11.75
N ALA A 416 -14.50 14.36 -11.32
CA ALA A 416 -14.11 14.49 -9.92
C ALA A 416 -14.29 15.93 -9.41
N LEU A 417 -13.93 16.91 -10.24
CA LEU A 417 -14.10 18.34 -9.98
C LEU A 417 -15.57 18.76 -10.03
N ALA A 418 -16.36 18.26 -10.98
CA ALA A 418 -17.78 18.57 -11.11
C ALA A 418 -18.60 17.98 -9.95
N GLY A 419 -18.17 16.82 -9.41
CA GLY A 419 -18.72 16.25 -8.17
C GLY A 419 -18.53 17.16 -6.95
N LEU A 420 -17.67 18.17 -7.01
CA LEU A 420 -17.53 19.24 -6.03
C LEU A 420 -18.56 20.36 -6.21
N ALA A 421 -18.89 20.71 -7.45
CA ALA A 421 -19.76 21.85 -7.80
C ALA A 421 -21.26 21.60 -7.56
N SER A 422 -21.67 20.36 -7.27
CA SER A 422 -23.04 20.02 -6.83
C SER A 422 -23.27 20.46 -5.37
N LEU A 423 -23.31 21.79 -5.17
CA LEU A 423 -23.32 22.54 -3.91
C LEU A 423 -24.70 22.64 -3.22
N LEU A 424 -25.63 21.71 -3.45
CA LEU A 424 -26.99 21.76 -2.87
C LEU A 424 -27.32 20.61 -1.91
N SER A 425 -26.32 20.02 -1.26
CA SER A 425 -26.56 19.20 -0.07
C SER A 425 -25.60 19.65 1.03
N PRO A 426 -26.03 19.72 2.29
CA PRO A 426 -25.18 20.14 3.39
C PRO A 426 -23.87 19.35 3.31
N CYS A 427 -22.80 20.12 3.20
CA CYS A 427 -21.43 19.67 3.23
C CYS A 427 -21.34 18.63 4.35
N ALA A 428 -21.07 17.37 4.00
CA ALA A 428 -20.38 16.51 4.95
C ALA A 428 -19.02 17.18 5.10
N THR A 429 -18.96 18.09 6.08
CA THR A 429 -17.74 18.76 6.53
C THR A 429 -16.66 17.72 6.51
N VAL A 430 -15.61 18.02 5.76
CA VAL A 430 -14.37 17.25 5.69
C VAL A 430 -14.10 16.73 7.09
N LYS A 431 -14.42 15.46 7.26
CA LYS A 431 -14.01 14.68 8.40
C LYS A 431 -12.54 14.38 8.12
N PHE A 432 -11.64 15.35 8.33
CA PHE A 432 -10.28 15.04 8.78
C PHE A 432 -10.46 14.57 10.23
N ILE A 433 -11.15 13.44 10.37
CA ILE A 433 -11.80 13.04 11.59
C ILE A 433 -11.61 11.55 11.55
N HIS A 434 -10.77 11.10 12.48
CA HIS A 434 -11.07 9.94 13.31
C HIS A 434 -12.40 9.33 12.88
N THR A 435 -12.38 8.26 12.06
CA THR A 435 -13.41 7.24 12.25
C THR A 435 -13.51 7.12 13.77
N MET A 436 -14.72 7.23 14.31
CA MET A 436 -14.99 6.89 15.71
C MET A 436 -14.70 5.40 15.84
N THR A 437 -13.42 5.09 15.80
CA THR A 437 -12.81 3.90 16.31
C THR A 437 -13.27 3.95 17.73
N THR A 438 -14.21 3.09 18.10
CA THR A 438 -14.71 3.02 19.46
C THR A 438 -13.50 2.85 20.35
N LEU A 439 -13.10 3.93 21.01
CA LEU A 439 -11.98 3.93 21.92
C LEU A 439 -12.54 3.41 23.22
N THR A 440 -12.10 2.22 23.63
CA THR A 440 -12.44 1.71 24.96
C THR A 440 -11.18 1.65 25.79
N LEU A 441 -11.09 2.50 26.79
CA LEU A 441 -9.99 2.52 27.75
C LEU A 441 -10.33 1.60 28.92
N TYR A 442 -9.61 0.49 29.02
CA TYR A 442 -9.59 -0.35 30.21
C TYR A 442 -8.56 0.19 31.18
N GLY A 443 -9.03 0.64 32.35
CA GLY A 443 -8.20 1.36 33.31
C GLY A 443 -8.53 1.03 34.75
N ASN A 444 -7.68 1.48 35.67
CA ASN A 444 -7.98 1.47 37.10
C ASN A 444 -7.95 2.89 37.65
N ARG A 445 -8.95 3.24 38.47
CA ARG A 445 -9.11 4.59 39.03
C ARG A 445 -7.96 5.06 39.92
N ARG A 446 -7.21 4.14 40.51
CA ARG A 446 -6.05 4.45 41.37
C ARG A 446 -4.72 4.39 40.62
N SER A 447 -4.74 4.19 39.30
CA SER A 447 -3.55 4.06 38.47
C SER A 447 -3.25 5.35 37.71
N GLY A 448 -2.13 6.01 38.04
CA GLY A 448 -1.57 7.12 37.26
C GLY A 448 -1.23 6.73 35.83
N HIS A 449 -0.89 5.45 35.59
CA HIS A 449 -0.72 4.93 34.23
C HIS A 449 -2.02 4.95 33.42
N SER A 450 -3.17 4.67 34.05
CA SER A 450 -4.47 4.76 33.38
C SER A 450 -4.92 6.21 33.24
N TYR A 451 -4.69 7.03 34.28
CA TYR A 451 -5.03 8.45 34.25
C TYR A 451 -4.29 9.19 33.14
N LYS A 452 -2.98 8.99 32.95
CA LYS A 452 -2.24 9.70 31.89
C LYS A 452 -2.78 9.44 30.49
N VAL A 453 -3.20 8.20 30.20
CA VAL A 453 -3.84 7.85 28.92
C VAL A 453 -5.21 8.53 28.82
N ARG A 454 -6.03 8.45 29.87
CA ARG A 454 -7.37 9.06 29.87
C ARG A 454 -7.30 10.58 29.72
N LEU A 455 -6.35 11.23 30.40
CA LEU A 455 -6.10 12.65 30.30
C LEU A 455 -5.70 13.04 28.88
N ALA A 456 -4.81 12.27 28.23
CA ALA A 456 -4.45 12.53 26.84
C ALA A 456 -5.66 12.44 25.88
N LEU A 457 -6.56 11.47 26.10
CA LEU A 457 -7.81 11.37 25.33
C LEU A 457 -8.72 12.58 25.57
N MET A 458 -8.84 13.06 26.81
CA MET A 458 -9.65 14.25 27.14
C MET A 458 -9.07 15.54 26.53
N LEU A 459 -7.76 15.74 26.63
CA LEU A 459 -7.08 16.90 26.03
C LEU A 459 -7.16 16.92 24.51
N ALA A 460 -7.37 15.75 23.90
CA ALA A 460 -7.54 15.58 22.47
C ALA A 460 -9.00 15.65 22.01
N ASP A 461 -9.96 15.83 22.93
CA ASP A 461 -11.40 15.76 22.65
C ASP A 461 -11.81 14.44 21.95
N LEU A 462 -11.16 13.33 22.33
CA LEU A 462 -11.42 12.01 21.78
C LEU A 462 -12.48 11.28 22.63
N SER A 463 -13.67 11.11 22.07
CA SER A 463 -14.75 10.33 22.68
C SER A 463 -14.32 8.87 22.91
N HIS A 464 -14.48 8.39 24.15
CA HIS A 464 -14.07 7.04 24.54
C HIS A 464 -14.93 6.49 25.68
N ASP A 465 -15.15 5.18 25.65
CA ASP A 465 -15.72 4.43 26.77
C ASP A 465 -14.62 4.12 27.79
N TYR A 466 -14.96 4.11 29.07
CA TYR A 466 -14.03 3.73 30.13
C TYR A 466 -14.53 2.49 30.86
N ARG A 467 -13.72 1.41 30.86
CA ARG A 467 -14.03 0.17 31.57
C ARG A 467 -13.10 0.00 32.76
N HIS A 468 -13.66 -0.05 33.95
CA HIS A 468 -12.88 -0.20 35.17
C HIS A 468 -12.44 -1.66 35.36
N ILE A 469 -11.13 -1.87 35.60
CA ILE A 469 -10.55 -3.16 35.97
C ILE A 469 -10.09 -3.11 37.43
N ASP A 470 -10.59 -4.05 38.23
CA ASP A 470 -10.14 -4.20 39.62
C ASP A 470 -8.76 -4.86 39.68
N LEU A 471 -7.79 -4.12 40.21
CA LEU A 471 -6.41 -4.58 40.38
C LEU A 471 -6.18 -5.31 41.72
N SER A 472 -7.16 -5.33 42.62
CA SER A 472 -7.12 -6.14 43.84
C SER A 472 -7.23 -7.64 43.55
N LEU A 473 -7.91 -7.99 42.47
CA LEU A 473 -8.06 -9.36 42.01
C LEU A 473 -6.73 -9.92 41.44
N PRO A 474 -6.39 -11.19 41.76
CA PRO A 474 -5.34 -11.93 41.08
C PRO A 474 -5.52 -11.89 39.56
N ARG A 475 -4.41 -11.90 38.81
CA ARG A 475 -4.44 -11.75 37.34
C ARG A 475 -5.39 -12.73 36.64
N HIS A 476 -5.39 -13.99 37.07
CA HIS A 476 -6.22 -15.06 36.50
C HIS A 476 -7.72 -14.95 36.84
N GLU A 477 -8.09 -14.15 37.85
CA GLU A 477 -9.49 -13.93 38.26
C GLU A 477 -10.11 -12.68 37.63
N ARG A 478 -9.36 -11.93 36.81
CA ARG A 478 -9.87 -10.74 36.14
C ARG A 478 -10.84 -11.11 35.02
N PRO A 479 -11.70 -10.17 34.55
CA PRO A 479 -12.65 -10.44 33.47
C PRO A 479 -11.99 -11.10 32.24
N ALA A 480 -12.60 -12.18 31.72
CA ALA A 480 -12.01 -12.99 30.66
C ALA A 480 -11.83 -12.20 29.34
N ASP A 481 -12.72 -11.25 29.08
CA ASP A 481 -12.62 -10.31 27.96
C ASP A 481 -11.37 -9.41 28.09
N PHE A 482 -11.06 -8.92 29.30
CA PHE A 482 -9.85 -8.16 29.57
C PHE A 482 -8.58 -9.02 29.46
N GLN A 483 -8.62 -10.26 29.95
CA GLN A 483 -7.49 -11.19 29.85
C GLN A 483 -7.12 -11.48 28.38
N ALA A 484 -8.12 -11.57 27.49
CA ALA A 484 -7.91 -11.83 26.07
C ALA A 484 -7.20 -10.67 25.33
N ILE A 485 -7.47 -9.42 25.72
CA ILE A 485 -6.91 -8.23 25.06
C ILE A 485 -5.60 -7.73 25.69
N SER A 486 -5.39 -8.01 26.98
CA SER A 486 -4.25 -7.49 27.74
C SER A 486 -3.07 -8.47 27.78
N ARG A 487 -2.13 -8.35 26.83
CA ARG A 487 -0.91 -9.20 26.74
C ARG A 487 -0.19 -9.44 28.08
N TRP A 488 -0.08 -8.40 28.92
CA TRP A 488 0.63 -8.49 30.21
C TRP A 488 -0.30 -8.52 31.43
N GLN A 489 -1.62 -8.59 31.21
CA GLN A 489 -2.64 -8.47 32.25
C GLN A 489 -2.39 -7.25 33.16
N GLN A 490 -2.18 -6.08 32.54
CA GLN A 490 -1.86 -4.81 33.19
C GLN A 490 -2.75 -3.72 32.59
N VAL A 491 -3.09 -2.72 33.40
CA VAL A 491 -3.76 -1.50 32.91
C VAL A 491 -2.72 -0.39 32.69
N PRO A 492 -2.93 0.53 31.75
CA PRO A 492 -4.07 0.63 30.84
C PRO A 492 -3.97 -0.29 29.60
N VAL A 493 -5.14 -0.56 29.03
CA VAL A 493 -5.29 -1.07 27.66
C VAL A 493 -6.25 -0.15 26.92
N LEU A 494 -5.84 0.39 25.78
CA LEU A 494 -6.70 1.18 24.91
C LEU A 494 -7.07 0.31 23.71
N MET A 495 -8.36 0.00 23.57
CA MET A 495 -8.88 -0.64 22.36
C MET A 495 -9.10 0.42 21.29
N VAL A 496 -8.47 0.22 20.14
CA VAL A 496 -8.67 1.01 18.93
C VAL A 496 -9.38 0.10 17.93
N GLY A 497 -10.71 0.06 18.02
CA GLY A 497 -11.51 -0.94 17.30
C GLY A 497 -11.21 -2.32 17.86
N ASP A 498 -10.72 -3.24 17.03
CA ASP A 498 -10.32 -4.59 17.46
C ASP A 498 -8.84 -4.70 17.88
N VAL A 499 -8.08 -3.59 17.87
CA VAL A 499 -6.64 -3.60 18.16
C VAL A 499 -6.37 -3.18 19.60
N PRO A 500 -5.83 -4.07 20.46
CA PRO A 500 -5.42 -3.69 21.80
C PRO A 500 -4.05 -3.00 21.80
N LEU A 501 -4.02 -1.75 22.23
CA LEU A 501 -2.80 -1.04 22.58
C LEU A 501 -2.58 -1.15 24.09
N VAL A 502 -1.34 -1.44 24.46
CA VAL A 502 -0.94 -1.87 25.79
C VAL A 502 0.36 -1.15 26.17
N GLN A 503 0.60 -0.95 27.46
CA GLN A 503 1.59 -0.01 28.02
C GLN A 503 1.23 1.46 27.79
N SER A 504 1.09 2.18 28.90
CA SER A 504 0.65 3.58 28.90
C SER A 504 1.49 4.52 28.03
N ASN A 505 2.83 4.44 28.06
CA ASN A 505 3.67 5.33 27.23
C ASN A 505 3.66 4.98 25.76
N ALA A 506 3.50 3.69 25.41
CA ALA A 506 3.30 3.28 24.02
C ALA A 506 1.93 3.75 23.50
N ILE A 507 0.89 3.76 24.35
CA ILE A 507 -0.42 4.32 24.02
C ILE A 507 -0.31 5.84 23.80
N LEU A 508 0.39 6.57 24.68
CA LEU A 508 0.60 8.01 24.52
C LEU A 508 1.37 8.35 23.24
N GLU A 509 2.41 7.58 22.93
CA GLU A 509 3.15 7.71 21.67
C GLU A 509 2.27 7.43 20.46
N TRP A 510 1.43 6.39 20.53
CA TRP A 510 0.46 6.10 19.47
C TRP A 510 -0.54 7.24 19.28
N LEU A 511 -1.07 7.81 20.36
CA LEU A 511 -1.98 8.96 20.31
C LEU A 511 -1.30 10.20 19.72
N ALA A 512 -0.03 10.46 20.06
CA ALA A 512 0.75 11.52 19.44
C ALA A 512 0.94 11.31 17.94
N GLU A 513 1.28 10.10 17.52
CA GLU A 513 1.62 9.79 16.12
C GLU A 513 0.41 9.69 15.20
N ASN A 514 -0.68 9.11 15.68
CA ASN A 514 -1.85 8.80 14.85
C ASN A 514 -2.91 9.89 14.99
N GLU A 515 -3.09 10.41 16.20
CA GLU A 515 -4.16 11.34 16.55
C GLU A 515 -3.64 12.77 16.75
N GLY A 516 -2.32 13.00 16.60
CA GLY A 516 -1.70 14.31 16.72
C GLY A 516 -1.69 14.89 18.15
N VAL A 517 -2.01 14.07 19.15
CA VAL A 517 -2.19 14.51 20.54
C VAL A 517 -0.86 14.91 21.15
N LEU A 518 -0.64 16.21 21.34
CA LEU A 518 0.54 16.75 22.00
C LEU A 518 1.86 16.17 21.45
N ALA A 519 1.93 16.02 20.12
CA ALA A 519 3.00 15.28 19.44
C ALA A 519 4.38 15.97 19.45
N GLY A 520 4.43 17.25 19.83
CA GLY A 520 5.63 18.09 19.72
C GLY A 520 5.94 18.53 18.29
N ALA A 521 7.01 19.31 18.12
CA ALA A 521 7.47 19.78 16.83
C ALA A 521 8.29 18.70 16.08
N PRO A 522 8.36 18.78 14.74
CA PRO A 522 9.21 17.89 13.94
C PRO A 522 10.67 17.95 14.41
N GLY A 523 11.23 16.80 14.83
CA GLY A 523 12.59 16.69 15.36
C GLY A 523 12.68 16.46 16.87
N GLU A 524 11.60 16.73 17.63
CA GLU A 524 11.58 16.55 19.10
C GLU A 524 11.24 15.12 19.54
N ARG A 525 10.82 14.25 18.62
CA ARG A 525 10.32 12.89 18.90
C ARG A 525 11.30 12.04 19.70
N GLN A 526 12.60 12.15 19.42
CA GLN A 526 13.62 11.38 20.14
C GLN A 526 13.70 11.81 21.62
N THR A 527 13.70 13.11 21.89
CA THR A 527 13.73 13.63 23.26
C THR A 527 12.44 13.34 24.01
N ILE A 528 11.28 13.37 23.34
CA ILE A 528 10.01 12.92 23.95
C ILE A 528 10.11 11.46 24.37
N ARG A 529 10.63 10.57 23.51
CA ARG A 529 10.84 9.15 23.85
C ARG A 529 11.76 8.99 25.04
N GLU A 530 12.86 9.73 25.12
CA GLU A 530 13.78 9.69 26.26
C GLU A 530 13.05 9.98 27.58
N TRP A 531 12.16 10.97 27.60
CA TRP A 531 11.32 11.26 28.77
C TRP A 531 10.29 10.16 29.06
N LEU A 532 9.65 9.60 28.03
CA LEU A 532 8.73 8.47 28.21
C LEU A 532 9.44 7.25 28.81
N TYR A 533 10.65 6.92 28.35
CA TYR A 533 11.43 5.82 28.91
C TYR A 533 11.97 6.14 30.31
N TRP A 534 12.38 7.39 30.55
CA TRP A 534 12.81 7.85 31.87
C TRP A 534 11.66 7.72 32.89
N GLU A 535 10.47 8.23 32.58
CA GLU A 535 9.31 8.09 33.46
C GLU A 535 8.97 6.63 33.71
N ALA A 536 8.94 5.78 32.66
CA ALA A 536 8.61 4.37 32.79
C ALA A 536 9.63 3.56 33.62
N SER A 537 10.87 4.01 33.74
CA SER A 537 11.97 3.32 34.46
C SER A 537 12.30 3.93 35.81
N ARG A 538 11.77 5.13 36.11
CA ARG A 538 12.07 5.90 37.31
C ARG A 538 10.77 6.23 38.05
N LEU A 539 10.23 7.43 37.83
CA LEU A 539 9.09 7.98 38.55
C LEU A 539 7.85 7.07 38.49
N GLY A 540 7.57 6.48 37.33
CA GLY A 540 6.46 5.55 37.09
C GLY A 540 6.61 4.19 37.78
N ILE A 541 7.78 3.86 38.31
CA ILE A 541 8.03 2.65 39.10
C ILE A 541 7.99 2.97 40.60
N TYR A 542 8.77 3.94 41.06
CA TYR A 542 8.99 4.13 42.50
C TYR A 542 7.82 4.84 43.20
N LEU A 543 7.28 5.90 42.62
CA LEU A 543 6.20 6.69 43.22
C LEU A 543 4.91 5.88 43.44
N PRO A 544 4.39 5.10 42.49
CA PRO A 544 3.20 4.28 42.75
C PRO A 544 3.41 3.22 43.82
N GLN A 545 4.63 2.68 43.96
CA GLN A 545 4.94 1.69 45.00
C GLN A 545 4.98 2.35 46.37
N LEU A 546 5.67 3.48 46.50
CA LEU A 546 5.69 4.26 47.74
C LEU A 546 4.28 4.64 48.18
N ARG A 547 3.47 5.17 47.25
CA ARG A 547 2.07 5.49 47.47
C ARG A 547 1.25 4.28 47.92
N ARG A 548 1.46 3.12 47.32
CA ARG A 548 0.74 1.89 47.69
C ARG A 548 1.12 1.42 49.09
N LEU A 549 2.41 1.42 49.41
CA LEU A 549 2.93 0.91 50.69
C LEU A 549 2.72 1.88 51.86
N ARG A 550 2.41 3.15 51.60
CA ARG A 550 2.00 4.14 52.62
C ARG A 550 0.50 4.14 52.93
N ARG A 551 -0.30 3.31 52.25
CA ARG A 551 -1.74 3.24 52.53
C ARG A 551 -2.01 2.57 53.89
N PRO A 552 -3.08 2.97 54.58
CA PRO A 552 -3.54 2.28 55.78
C PRO A 552 -3.72 0.78 55.53
N GLY A 553 -3.10 -0.06 56.36
CA GLY A 553 -3.17 -1.52 56.26
C GLY A 553 -2.10 -2.18 55.37
N ALA A 554 -1.18 -1.43 54.78
CA ALA A 554 0.00 -2.01 54.14
C ALA A 554 1.08 -2.36 55.19
N ASP A 555 1.58 -3.59 55.14
CA ASP A 555 2.71 -4.05 55.97
C ASP A 555 4.00 -3.93 55.14
N ALA A 556 4.78 -2.88 55.39
CA ALA A 556 6.02 -2.60 54.69
C ALA A 556 7.11 -2.17 55.68
N GLY A 557 8.27 -2.82 55.62
CA GLY A 557 9.41 -2.47 56.47
C GLY A 557 9.91 -1.04 56.26
N ALA A 558 10.32 -0.39 57.35
CA ALA A 558 10.79 1.00 57.34
C ALA A 558 11.98 1.23 56.37
N GLU A 559 12.87 0.24 56.22
CA GLU A 559 14.01 0.30 55.31
C GLU A 559 13.59 0.41 53.84
N LEU A 560 12.64 -0.42 53.41
CA LEU A 560 12.11 -0.39 52.04
C LEU A 560 11.40 0.94 51.74
N LEU A 561 10.60 1.43 52.70
CA LEU A 561 9.93 2.72 52.57
C LEU A 561 10.93 3.87 52.47
N GLY A 562 11.97 3.86 53.30
CA GLY A 562 13.05 4.85 53.26
C GLY A 562 13.80 4.83 51.92
N TRP A 563 14.15 3.64 51.42
CA TRP A 563 14.80 3.49 50.12
C TRP A 563 13.92 3.99 48.96
N LEU A 564 12.64 3.62 48.94
CA LEU A 564 11.69 4.09 47.93
C LEU A 564 11.51 5.61 47.97
N GLU A 565 11.36 6.18 49.16
CA GLU A 565 11.28 7.64 49.32
C GLU A 565 12.54 8.33 48.80
N GLN A 566 13.72 7.78 49.10
CA GLN A 566 14.99 8.31 48.59
C GLN A 566 15.04 8.31 47.05
N GLN A 567 14.59 7.21 46.40
CA GLN A 567 14.55 7.15 44.93
C GLN A 567 13.55 8.18 44.36
N VAL A 568 12.36 8.29 44.93
CA VAL A 568 11.34 9.26 44.48
C VAL A 568 11.84 10.69 44.66
N ARG A 569 12.44 11.03 45.80
CA ARG A 569 13.00 12.37 46.03
C ARG A 569 14.12 12.71 45.04
N ALA A 570 14.97 11.75 44.67
CA ALA A 570 16.00 11.94 43.65
C ALA A 570 15.41 12.18 42.24
N ASP A 571 14.36 11.44 41.89
CA ASP A 571 13.66 11.63 40.61
C ASP A 571 12.94 12.98 40.55
N LEU A 572 12.30 13.41 41.65
CA LEU A 572 11.68 14.73 41.79
C LEU A 572 12.72 15.85 41.72
N ALA A 573 13.89 15.69 42.34
CA ALA A 573 15.00 16.64 42.22
C ALA A 573 15.46 16.79 40.77
N THR A 574 15.59 15.68 40.04
CA THR A 574 15.97 15.69 38.63
C THR A 574 14.93 16.41 37.79
N LEU A 575 13.65 16.08 37.97
CA LEU A 575 12.54 16.72 37.25
C LEU A 575 12.43 18.22 37.55
N ASN A 576 12.52 18.61 38.83
CA ASN A 576 12.49 20.00 39.27
C ASN A 576 13.66 20.80 38.69
N GLY A 577 14.85 20.19 38.62
CA GLY A 577 16.03 20.79 38.00
C GLY A 577 15.89 21.00 36.49
N GLN A 578 15.22 20.09 35.77
CA GLN A 578 14.94 20.29 34.34
C GLN A 578 13.91 21.39 34.08
N LEU A 579 12.94 21.55 34.98
CA LEU A 579 11.88 22.56 34.91
C LEU A 579 12.29 23.95 35.45
N SER A 580 13.50 24.10 35.99
CA SER A 580 13.99 25.40 36.47
C SER A 580 14.24 26.41 35.34
N HIS A 581 14.55 25.92 34.14
CA HIS A 581 14.88 26.73 32.96
C HIS A 581 13.90 26.54 31.81
N ARG A 582 12.87 25.69 31.96
CA ARG A 582 11.93 25.35 30.90
C ARG A 582 10.49 25.39 31.39
N SER A 583 9.60 25.88 30.54
CA SER A 583 8.16 25.88 30.83
C SER A 583 7.51 24.50 30.66
N TRP A 584 8.05 23.69 29.74
CA TRP A 584 7.63 22.30 29.43
C TRP A 584 8.87 21.42 29.27
N LEU A 585 8.73 20.09 29.34
CA LEU A 585 9.88 19.19 29.36
C LEU A 585 10.72 19.20 28.07
N VAL A 586 10.07 19.30 26.92
CA VAL A 586 10.73 19.19 25.61
C VAL A 586 10.58 20.46 24.79
N SER A 587 9.33 20.84 24.48
CA SER A 587 9.02 21.88 23.50
C SER A 587 8.70 23.24 24.14
N GLN A 588 8.36 24.21 23.32
CA GLN A 588 7.71 25.45 23.79
C GLN A 588 6.25 25.21 24.23
N ASN A 589 5.67 24.08 23.84
CA ASN A 589 4.31 23.65 24.19
C ASN A 589 4.32 22.33 24.96
N ALA A 590 3.20 22.01 25.60
CA ALA A 590 3.00 20.73 26.27
C ALA A 590 3.09 19.56 25.27
N THR A 591 3.71 18.47 25.69
CA THR A 591 3.87 17.24 24.91
C THR A 591 3.36 16.03 25.69
N VAL A 592 3.26 14.87 25.03
CA VAL A 592 2.96 13.61 25.74
C VAL A 592 4.00 13.24 26.83
N ALA A 593 5.21 13.78 26.76
CA ALA A 593 6.19 13.64 27.85
C ALA A 593 5.69 14.32 29.14
N ASP A 594 5.05 15.48 29.02
CA ASP A 594 4.52 16.21 30.17
C ASP A 594 3.33 15.48 30.81
N ILE A 595 2.47 14.89 29.98
CA ILE A 595 1.36 14.04 30.42
C ILE A 595 1.87 12.78 31.11
N ALA A 596 2.93 12.16 30.56
CA ALA A 596 3.51 10.98 31.16
C ALA A 596 4.10 11.25 32.56
N ALA A 597 4.95 12.27 32.67
CA ALA A 597 5.63 12.61 33.92
C ALA A 597 4.67 13.09 35.02
N SER A 598 3.54 13.70 34.66
CA SER A 598 2.57 14.21 35.65
C SER A 598 1.63 13.15 36.22
N GLY A 599 1.57 11.95 35.62
CA GLY A 599 0.50 10.96 35.86
C GLY A 599 0.27 10.57 37.32
N TYR A 600 1.31 10.56 38.17
CA TYR A 600 1.20 10.25 39.60
C TYR A 600 1.40 11.44 40.53
N LEU A 601 1.88 12.58 40.02
CA LEU A 601 2.27 13.73 40.86
C LEU A 601 1.08 14.43 41.52
N TRP A 602 -0.12 14.28 40.95
CA TRP A 602 -1.36 14.77 41.55
C TRP A 602 -1.72 14.05 42.87
N TRP A 603 -1.16 12.87 43.11
CA TRP A 603 -1.31 12.11 44.36
C TRP A 603 0.00 12.06 45.16
N LEU A 604 0.86 13.07 45.03
CA LEU A 604 2.13 13.10 45.75
C LEU A 604 1.94 13.08 47.28
N HIS A 605 0.87 13.71 47.77
CA HIS A 605 0.48 13.69 49.18
C HIS A 605 0.17 12.29 49.71
N ASP A 606 -0.41 11.39 48.89
CA ASP A 606 -0.65 9.98 49.27
C ASP A 606 0.67 9.23 49.49
N ALA A 607 1.77 9.72 48.88
CA ALA A 607 3.11 9.21 49.09
C ALA A 607 3.81 9.90 50.26
N GLY A 608 3.14 10.76 51.04
CA GLY A 608 3.71 11.48 52.19
C GLY A 608 4.76 12.53 51.82
N LEU A 609 4.66 13.10 50.62
CA LEU A 609 5.56 14.13 50.10
C LEU A 609 4.76 15.40 49.77
N ASP A 610 5.33 16.56 50.05
CA ASP A 610 4.71 17.85 49.73
C ASP A 610 5.25 18.41 48.41
N ILE A 611 4.34 18.84 47.52
CA ILE A 611 4.71 19.47 46.26
C ILE A 611 5.38 20.83 46.46
N ALA A 612 5.15 21.49 47.61
CA ALA A 612 5.78 22.77 47.95
C ALA A 612 7.32 22.67 48.05
N GLU A 613 7.87 21.48 48.29
CA GLU A 613 9.32 21.21 48.24
C GLU A 613 9.91 21.36 46.83
N TRP A 614 9.07 21.33 45.79
CA TRP A 614 9.46 21.30 44.37
C TRP A 614 8.76 22.42 43.58
N PRO A 615 9.17 23.69 43.76
CA PRO A 615 8.42 24.84 43.24
C PRO A 615 8.30 24.87 41.72
N HIS A 616 9.30 24.38 40.97
CA HIS A 616 9.23 24.34 39.50
C HIS A 616 8.27 23.26 39.00
N ILE A 617 8.19 22.13 39.70
CA ILE A 617 7.16 21.10 39.44
C ILE A 617 5.78 21.67 39.75
N GLY A 618 5.60 22.34 40.89
CA GLY A 618 4.33 22.99 41.24
C GLY A 618 3.84 23.98 40.18
N ALA A 619 4.72 24.88 39.72
CA ALA A 619 4.40 25.83 38.65
C ALA A 619 4.09 25.13 37.30
N TRP A 620 4.77 24.04 36.98
CA TRP A 620 4.52 23.25 35.78
C TRP A 620 3.19 22.48 35.84
N LEU A 621 2.85 21.88 36.98
CA LEU A 621 1.54 21.25 37.18
C LEU A 621 0.42 22.29 37.08
N GLN A 622 0.61 23.50 37.61
CA GLN A 622 -0.37 24.59 37.45
C GLN A 622 -0.59 24.92 35.96
N ARG A 623 0.48 24.98 35.15
CA ARG A 623 0.36 25.16 33.69
C ARG A 623 -0.35 23.99 33.01
N LEU A 624 -0.06 22.75 33.39
CA LEU A 624 -0.77 21.57 32.90
C LEU A 624 -2.26 21.62 33.21
N SER A 625 -2.63 22.04 34.43
CA SER A 625 -4.03 22.12 34.84
C SER A 625 -4.83 23.21 34.14
N ALA A 626 -4.14 24.17 33.50
CA ALA A 626 -4.76 25.23 32.71
C ALA A 626 -5.02 24.81 31.25
N LEU A 627 -4.60 23.61 30.82
CA LEU A 627 -4.84 23.14 29.46
C LEU A 627 -6.35 22.88 29.21
N PRO A 628 -6.89 23.26 28.04
CA PRO A 628 -8.27 22.95 27.69
C PRO A 628 -8.54 21.45 27.71
N GLY A 629 -9.62 21.02 28.36
CA GLY A 629 -9.98 19.60 28.50
C GLY A 629 -9.27 18.88 29.66
N TRP A 630 -8.39 19.55 30.40
CA TRP A 630 -7.77 18.98 31.59
C TRP A 630 -8.82 18.78 32.70
N GLN A 631 -8.71 17.66 33.42
CA GLN A 631 -9.50 17.39 34.62
C GLN A 631 -8.62 16.75 35.68
N HIS A 632 -8.85 17.09 36.95
CA HIS A 632 -8.12 16.48 38.07
C HIS A 632 -8.37 14.97 38.11
N PRO A 633 -7.39 14.12 38.44
CA PRO A 633 -7.57 12.67 38.40
C PRO A 633 -8.70 12.15 39.29
N ASP A 634 -8.96 12.78 40.43
CA ASP A 634 -10.06 12.37 41.32
C ASP A 634 -11.44 12.61 40.69
N GLN A 635 -11.56 13.58 39.79
CA GLN A 635 -12.77 13.83 39.01
C GLN A 635 -12.81 12.92 37.79
N LEU A 636 -11.73 12.92 37.00
CA LEU A 636 -11.65 12.19 35.74
C LEU A 636 -11.74 10.68 35.94
N MET A 637 -11.31 10.16 37.09
CA MET A 637 -11.31 8.73 37.41
C MET A 637 -12.39 8.36 38.46
N SER A 638 -13.38 9.22 38.68
CA SER A 638 -14.44 9.04 39.67
C SER A 638 -15.28 7.76 39.42
N PRO A 639 -15.76 7.07 40.48
CA PRO A 639 -16.67 5.93 40.36
C PRO A 639 -18.08 6.26 39.83
N ASP A 640 -18.50 7.54 39.83
CA ASP A 640 -19.88 7.95 39.51
C ASP A 640 -20.14 8.22 38.03
N ILE A 641 -19.25 7.76 37.14
CA ILE A 641 -19.47 7.83 35.69
C ILE A 641 -20.43 6.68 35.33
N PRO A 642 -21.61 6.97 34.74
CA PRO A 642 -22.65 5.97 34.49
C PRO A 642 -22.17 4.78 33.66
N GLU A 643 -22.75 3.60 33.92
CA GLU A 643 -22.64 2.40 33.07
C GLU A 643 -23.06 2.63 31.62
#